data_AF-A0A538LY17-F1
#
_entry.id   AF-A0A538LY17-F1
#
_cell.length_a   1.000
_cell.length_b   1.000
_cell.length_c   1.000
_cell.angle_alpha   90.00
_cell.angle_beta   90.00
_cell.angle_gamma   90.00
#
_symmetry.space_group_name_H-M   'P 1'
#
loop_
_entity.id
_entity.type
_entity.pdbx_description
1 polymer ?
#
loop_
_entity_poly.entity_id
_entity_poly.type
_entity_poly.pdbx_seq_one_letter_code
_entity_poly.pdbx_strand_id
1 'polypeptide(L)'
;MCATSASPSPTRALWRPDRSRRSLPTPAWSTAAPTCQASTSRRGTSREAPGAETVPWRRSCQQDGTVQTVAIPDEAVAQVRAATDLVSLAGEHVALRRQGRRWVGLCPFHAEKTPSFTVNAEEGLYYCFGCQAAGDAISFVRAVEHLDFVEAVERLAERTGIAIHHEDAGGGRERKRRERLLAAVSAAVSWYHERLLHHPDGGPARDYLRSRGYDASTVRAFSLGWAPDDWDALARALEVPGDVLAEAGLGFVNRLGRQQDAFRARVLFPIFDAGGRPVAFGGRVLPAGDTGGGAGGPKYKNSPETPIYSKRRTLYGLNWAKGDVVESGEAIVCEGYTDVIALFGIGLRRAVATCGTALGEDHFQTLRRFAQRVVLAYDADSAGQTAADRVYEWERRHEVDVAVANLPSGTDPAEMARTDPDALRAAVADARPFLAFRLDRVLADADLRNVEGRARAAEAALTVVAEHPSDLVRDQYVMSVAGRCRIGPDRLRARLHELRRERARAATVTGRRGRPAGSEQTAARGVGEGAGDDAGGVLRGSPDRPTTDPRGPAMEALRLAVHRPEEVADRLEAALFSDPVQRAAFESLASSTTLHEAITQAEPAAAALLERVAVQDTDASADEIVRRLVEAAAVHAVAVLESDPRLNDARFPEVARLHTWLCHKIQESREPSTAVEAVNGLLPWLVESAREDA
;
A
#
# COMPACT_ATOMS: atom_id res chain seq x y z
N MET A 1 36.78 -20.41 -70.02
CA MET A 1 37.06 -21.01 -68.71
C MET A 1 37.32 -19.88 -67.73
N CYS A 2 36.28 -19.41 -67.04
CA CYS A 2 36.38 -18.40 -66.00
C CYS A 2 35.79 -18.99 -64.72
N ALA A 3 36.62 -19.13 -63.70
CA ALA A 3 36.23 -19.58 -62.38
C ALA A 3 35.59 -18.42 -61.61
N THR A 4 34.41 -18.66 -61.08
CA THR A 4 33.60 -17.73 -60.28
C THR A 4 34.11 -17.69 -58.84
N SER A 5 34.35 -16.46 -58.38
CA SER A 5 34.58 -16.07 -57.00
C SER A 5 33.25 -15.92 -56.25
N ALA A 6 33.20 -16.39 -55.00
CA ALA A 6 32.18 -16.01 -54.04
C ALA A 6 32.87 -15.74 -52.70
N SER A 7 33.00 -14.46 -52.36
CA SER A 7 33.35 -13.97 -51.03
C SER A 7 32.10 -14.01 -50.14
N PRO A 8 32.16 -14.46 -48.87
CA PRO A 8 31.08 -14.20 -47.94
C PRO A 8 31.16 -12.75 -47.43
N SER A 9 30.05 -12.05 -47.60
CA SER A 9 29.75 -10.70 -47.12
C SER A 9 29.94 -10.55 -45.61
N PRO A 10 30.19 -9.33 -45.08
CA PRO A 10 30.17 -9.09 -43.64
C PRO A 10 28.72 -9.15 -43.13
N THR A 11 28.50 -10.01 -42.14
CA THR A 11 27.25 -10.20 -41.41
C THR A 11 26.87 -8.91 -40.67
N ARG A 12 25.61 -8.46 -40.82
CA ARG A 12 25.06 -7.27 -40.13
C ARG A 12 24.81 -7.60 -38.65
N ALA A 13 25.35 -6.80 -37.74
CA ALA A 13 25.03 -6.82 -36.30
C ALA A 13 23.58 -6.34 -36.03
N LEU A 14 22.96 -6.80 -34.93
CA LEU A 14 21.59 -6.43 -34.51
C LEU A 14 21.42 -4.93 -34.22
N TRP A 15 22.52 -4.23 -33.90
CA TRP A 15 22.50 -2.89 -33.31
C TRP A 15 23.45 -1.93 -34.06
N ARG A 16 23.07 -1.45 -35.26
CA ARG A 16 23.62 -0.20 -35.86
C ARG A 16 22.65 0.47 -36.84
N PRO A 17 22.36 1.77 -36.71
CA PRO A 17 21.84 2.59 -37.78
C PRO A 17 22.99 3.28 -38.56
N ASP A 18 22.78 3.45 -39.87
CA ASP A 18 23.61 4.25 -40.78
C ASP A 18 23.50 5.74 -40.43
N ARG A 19 24.50 6.30 -39.74
CA ARG A 19 24.61 7.75 -39.51
C ARG A 19 25.18 8.44 -40.75
N SER A 20 24.39 8.54 -41.81
CA SER A 20 24.66 9.49 -42.89
C SER A 20 23.36 10.14 -43.37
N ARG A 21 23.36 11.49 -43.36
CA ARG A 21 22.32 12.43 -43.83
C ARG A 21 21.22 12.80 -42.80
N ARG A 22 21.33 14.02 -42.26
CA ARG A 22 20.40 15.13 -42.56
C ARG A 22 20.82 16.38 -41.76
N SER A 23 21.23 17.40 -42.50
CA SER A 23 21.34 18.78 -42.08
C SER A 23 19.94 19.36 -41.83
N LEU A 24 19.76 20.07 -40.71
CA LEU A 24 18.57 20.85 -40.40
C LEU A 24 18.84 22.35 -40.65
N PRO A 25 17.87 23.12 -41.15
CA PRO A 25 18.01 24.56 -41.35
C PRO A 25 17.69 25.33 -40.06
N THR A 26 18.42 26.41 -39.82
CA THR A 26 18.11 27.44 -38.82
C THR A 26 16.98 28.35 -39.32
N PRO A 27 16.20 28.94 -38.38
CA PRO A 27 15.86 30.34 -38.57
C PRO A 27 16.05 31.19 -37.30
N ALA A 28 16.39 32.45 -37.58
CA ALA A 28 16.71 33.52 -36.65
C ALA A 28 15.48 34.10 -35.94
N TRP A 29 15.70 34.64 -34.74
CA TRP A 29 14.75 35.46 -34.01
C TRP A 29 14.70 36.89 -34.56
N SER A 30 13.48 37.44 -34.64
CA SER A 30 13.23 38.87 -34.85
C SER A 30 12.10 39.34 -33.95
N THR A 31 12.37 40.43 -33.24
CA THR A 31 11.56 41.22 -32.31
C THR A 31 10.28 41.81 -32.91
N ALA A 32 9.20 41.92 -32.10
CA ALA A 32 8.42 43.16 -31.83
C ALA A 32 7.03 42.87 -31.22
N ALA A 33 6.68 43.59 -30.15
CA ALA A 33 5.30 43.93 -29.75
C ALA A 33 4.82 45.14 -30.61
N PRO A 34 3.54 45.63 -30.59
CA PRO A 34 2.52 45.54 -29.53
C PRO A 34 1.03 45.51 -30.00
N THR A 35 0.15 45.74 -29.01
CA THR A 35 -1.14 46.48 -29.01
C THR A 35 -2.51 45.77 -29.09
N CYS A 36 -3.32 46.19 -28.11
CA CYS A 36 -4.75 46.04 -27.91
C CYS A 36 -5.60 46.51 -29.10
N GLN A 37 -6.81 45.94 -29.24
CA GLN A 37 -8.07 46.72 -29.25
C GLN A 37 -9.32 45.85 -29.18
N ALA A 38 -10.35 46.43 -28.58
CA ALA A 38 -11.68 45.89 -28.31
C ALA A 38 -12.66 46.08 -29.48
N SER A 39 -13.77 45.32 -29.48
CA SER A 39 -15.14 45.75 -29.90
C SER A 39 -16.07 44.53 -29.81
N THR A 40 -17.07 44.46 -28.93
CA THR A 40 -18.42 45.07 -28.87
C THR A 40 -19.46 44.62 -29.93
N SER A 41 -20.64 44.28 -29.40
CA SER A 41 -21.99 44.29 -30.01
C SER A 41 -22.44 43.02 -30.74
N ARG A 42 -23.71 42.60 -30.79
CA ARG A 42 -25.02 42.90 -30.13
C ARG A 42 -26.00 41.80 -30.60
N ARG A 43 -27.05 41.52 -29.80
CA ARG A 43 -28.45 41.10 -30.15
C ARG A 43 -28.61 40.12 -31.34
N GLY A 44 -29.09 38.88 -31.20
CA GLY A 44 -30.34 38.46 -30.57
C GLY A 44 -31.40 38.18 -31.66
N THR A 45 -31.92 36.96 -31.77
CA THR A 45 -33.31 36.62 -32.17
C THR A 45 -33.55 35.12 -32.10
N SER A 46 -34.82 34.81 -31.89
CA SER A 46 -35.50 33.55 -31.63
C SER A 46 -35.62 32.56 -32.80
N ARG A 47 -35.99 31.33 -32.40
CA ARG A 47 -36.86 30.32 -33.06
C ARG A 47 -36.20 29.16 -33.81
N GLU A 48 -36.85 28.02 -33.56
CA GLU A 48 -36.90 26.74 -34.29
C GLU A 48 -35.83 25.68 -34.00
N ALA A 49 -36.26 24.67 -33.23
CA ALA A 49 -35.67 23.34 -33.19
C ALA A 49 -36.15 22.53 -34.40
N PRO A 50 -35.24 21.79 -35.05
CA PRO A 50 -35.49 20.36 -35.24
C PRO A 50 -34.22 19.51 -35.16
N GLY A 51 -34.40 18.19 -34.96
CA GLY A 51 -33.40 17.19 -35.33
C GLY A 51 -32.72 16.49 -34.17
N ALA A 52 -33.36 15.43 -33.66
CA ALA A 52 -32.68 14.39 -32.91
C ALA A 52 -31.76 13.60 -33.86
N GLU A 53 -30.45 13.81 -33.74
CA GLU A 53 -29.43 12.91 -34.28
C GLU A 53 -28.69 12.23 -33.12
N THR A 54 -28.79 10.91 -33.12
CA THR A 54 -28.10 9.97 -32.24
C THR A 54 -26.59 10.01 -32.48
N VAL A 55 -25.81 10.35 -31.45
CA VAL A 55 -24.34 10.16 -31.44
C VAL A 55 -23.99 9.07 -30.42
N PRO A 56 -23.28 8.00 -30.81
CA PRO A 56 -22.93 6.90 -29.93
C PRO A 56 -21.70 7.26 -29.09
N TRP A 57 -21.86 7.27 -27.76
CA TRP A 57 -20.73 7.34 -26.84
C TRP A 57 -20.06 5.96 -26.73
N ARG A 58 -19.08 5.69 -27.60
CA ARG A 58 -17.96 4.81 -27.26
C ARG A 58 -16.77 5.70 -26.94
N ARG A 59 -16.36 5.74 -25.67
CA ARG A 59 -14.98 6.05 -25.31
C ARG A 59 -14.46 5.02 -24.32
N SER A 60 -13.31 4.51 -24.71
CA SER A 60 -12.48 3.46 -24.18
C SER A 60 -11.81 3.87 -22.86
N CYS A 61 -11.92 3.01 -21.86
CA CYS A 61 -10.91 2.85 -20.81
C CYS A 61 -10.25 1.48 -21.01
N GLN A 62 -9.00 1.48 -21.50
CA GLN A 62 -8.02 0.40 -21.30
C GLN A 62 -7.01 0.99 -20.30
N GLN A 63 -7.11 0.63 -19.01
CA GLN A 63 -6.41 -0.48 -18.35
C GLN A 63 -4.90 -0.30 -18.32
N ASP A 64 -4.36 -0.05 -17.12
CA ASP A 64 -3.10 -0.63 -16.68
C ASP A 64 -3.08 -0.72 -15.14
N GLY A 65 -2.87 -1.95 -14.66
CA GLY A 65 -2.91 -2.33 -13.26
C GLY A 65 -3.22 -3.82 -13.16
N THR A 66 -2.18 -4.65 -13.26
CA THR A 66 -2.26 -6.11 -13.09
C THR A 66 -2.58 -6.48 -11.65
N VAL A 67 -3.85 -6.32 -11.29
CA VAL A 67 -4.52 -7.23 -10.37
C VAL A 67 -4.92 -8.43 -11.23
N GLN A 68 -4.57 -9.65 -10.82
CA GLN A 68 -5.22 -10.83 -11.41
C GLN A 68 -6.71 -10.72 -11.08
N THR A 69 -7.47 -10.12 -11.98
CA THR A 69 -8.93 -10.07 -11.91
C THR A 69 -9.42 -11.46 -12.23
N VAL A 70 -9.90 -12.17 -11.21
CA VAL A 70 -10.69 -13.37 -11.42
C VAL A 70 -11.92 -12.93 -12.22
N ALA A 71 -11.96 -13.25 -13.51
CA ALA A 71 -13.09 -12.92 -14.36
C ALA A 71 -14.26 -13.84 -14.02
N ILE A 72 -15.38 -13.24 -13.59
CA ILE A 72 -16.66 -13.95 -13.54
C ILE A 72 -17.19 -13.98 -14.97
N PRO A 73 -17.60 -15.14 -15.53
CA PRO A 73 -18.19 -15.18 -16.86
C PRO A 73 -19.40 -14.25 -16.93
N ASP A 74 -19.50 -13.46 -18.00
CA ASP A 74 -20.62 -12.52 -18.20
C ASP A 74 -21.99 -13.22 -18.11
N GLU A 75 -22.05 -14.47 -18.56
CA GLU A 75 -23.23 -15.33 -18.45
C GLU A 75 -23.62 -15.59 -16.98
N ALA A 76 -22.65 -15.88 -16.11
CA ALA A 76 -22.90 -16.08 -14.68
C ALA A 76 -23.36 -14.78 -14.00
N VAL A 77 -22.76 -13.65 -14.37
CA VAL A 77 -23.22 -12.32 -13.89
C VAL A 77 -24.67 -12.07 -14.32
N ALA A 78 -25.01 -12.37 -15.58
CA ALA A 78 -26.36 -12.21 -16.11
C ALA A 78 -27.37 -13.12 -15.40
N GLN A 79 -27.01 -14.38 -15.15
CA GLN A 79 -27.84 -15.34 -14.43
C GLN A 79 -28.11 -14.90 -12.99
N VAL A 80 -27.07 -14.48 -12.25
CA VAL A 80 -27.20 -13.97 -10.87
C VAL A 80 -28.11 -12.74 -10.84
N ARG A 81 -27.94 -11.82 -11.80
CA ARG A 81 -28.78 -10.62 -11.92
C ARG A 81 -30.23 -10.96 -12.21
N ALA A 82 -30.49 -11.89 -13.12
CA ALA A 82 -31.84 -12.30 -13.51
C ALA A 82 -32.56 -13.08 -12.40
N ALA A 83 -31.82 -13.88 -11.61
CA ALA A 83 -32.38 -14.66 -10.52
C ALA A 83 -32.62 -13.84 -9.24
N THR A 84 -32.04 -12.64 -9.14
CA THR A 84 -32.17 -11.79 -7.95
C THR A 84 -33.45 -10.97 -8.01
N ASP A 85 -34.36 -11.22 -7.07
CA ASP A 85 -35.50 -10.32 -6.84
C ASP A 85 -35.04 -9.04 -6.12
N LEU A 86 -34.89 -7.97 -6.89
CA LEU A 86 -34.45 -6.66 -6.39
C LEU A 86 -35.43 -6.05 -5.38
N VAL A 87 -36.73 -6.34 -5.46
CA VAL A 87 -37.71 -5.80 -4.52
C VAL A 87 -37.55 -6.47 -3.16
N SER A 88 -37.41 -7.79 -3.14
CA SER A 88 -37.13 -8.54 -1.90
C SER A 88 -35.80 -8.12 -1.30
N LEU A 89 -34.76 -8.02 -2.13
CA LEU A 89 -33.42 -7.59 -1.71
C LEU A 89 -33.45 -6.19 -1.10
N ALA A 90 -34.05 -5.21 -1.77
CA ALA A 90 -34.14 -3.85 -1.25
C ALA A 90 -35.05 -3.75 -0.01
N GLY A 91 -36.08 -4.60 0.06
CA GLY A 91 -37.02 -4.69 1.18
C GLY A 91 -36.37 -5.11 2.51
N GLU A 92 -35.20 -5.75 2.46
CA GLU A 92 -34.41 -6.10 3.66
C GLU A 92 -33.77 -4.87 4.31
N HIS A 93 -33.51 -3.82 3.52
CA HIS A 93 -32.84 -2.61 3.98
C HIS A 93 -33.80 -1.45 4.20
N VAL A 94 -34.85 -1.34 3.37
CA VAL A 94 -35.80 -0.23 3.41
C VAL A 94 -37.24 -0.71 3.26
N ALA A 95 -38.15 -0.09 4.00
CA ALA A 95 -39.57 -0.36 3.86
C ALA A 95 -40.08 0.16 2.51
N LEU A 96 -40.48 -0.77 1.63
CA LEU A 96 -41.03 -0.46 0.31
C LEU A 96 -42.56 -0.58 0.30
N ARG A 97 -43.23 0.36 -0.36
CA ARG A 97 -44.68 0.32 -0.63
C ARG A 97 -44.93 0.26 -2.11
N ARG A 98 -45.85 -0.59 -2.54
CA ARG A 98 -46.23 -0.70 -3.95
C ARG A 98 -47.04 0.51 -4.40
N GLN A 99 -46.59 1.16 -5.48
CA GLN A 99 -47.28 2.27 -6.13
C GLN A 99 -47.36 1.99 -7.64
N GLY A 100 -48.51 1.46 -8.08
CA GLY A 100 -48.68 1.00 -9.45
C GLY A 100 -47.77 -0.18 -9.78
N ARG A 101 -46.91 -0.01 -10.80
CA ARG A 101 -45.92 -1.02 -11.23
C ARG A 101 -44.57 -0.91 -10.51
N ARG A 102 -44.35 0.12 -9.72
CA ARG A 102 -43.09 0.36 -8.99
C ARG A 102 -43.28 0.18 -7.50
N TRP A 103 -42.17 0.01 -6.80
CA TRP A 103 -42.09 0.00 -5.35
C TRP A 103 -41.34 1.25 -4.90
N VAL A 104 -41.85 1.94 -3.89
CA VAL A 104 -41.34 3.24 -3.46
C VAL A 104 -41.04 3.21 -1.96
N GLY A 105 -39.91 3.77 -1.54
CA GLY A 105 -39.50 3.86 -0.15
C GLY A 105 -38.50 5.00 0.09
N LEU A 106 -38.02 5.09 1.33
CA LEU A 106 -36.89 5.97 1.64
C LEU A 106 -35.62 5.38 1.03
N CYS A 107 -34.73 6.25 0.58
CA CYS A 107 -33.47 5.84 -0.03
C CYS A 107 -32.51 5.23 0.99
N PRO A 108 -31.93 4.04 0.70
CA PRO A 108 -30.90 3.44 1.54
C PRO A 108 -29.52 4.10 1.42
N PHE A 109 -29.32 4.97 0.42
CA PHE A 109 -28.00 5.56 0.12
C PHE A 109 -27.79 6.96 0.68
N HIS A 110 -28.88 7.64 1.07
CA HIS A 110 -28.80 8.98 1.65
C HIS A 110 -30.00 9.22 2.58
N ALA A 111 -29.78 10.03 3.62
CA ALA A 111 -30.83 10.35 4.57
C ALA A 111 -31.85 11.33 3.97
N GLU A 112 -33.11 10.91 3.89
CA GLU A 112 -34.22 11.74 3.42
C GLU A 112 -35.49 11.51 4.25
N LYS A 113 -36.42 12.48 4.23
CA LYS A 113 -37.71 12.39 4.95
C LYS A 113 -38.87 12.00 4.04
N THR A 114 -38.72 12.18 2.73
CA THR A 114 -39.74 11.90 1.72
C THR A 114 -39.28 10.74 0.85
N PRO A 115 -40.11 9.71 0.62
CA PRO A 115 -39.73 8.59 -0.24
C PRO A 115 -39.33 9.04 -1.65
N SER A 116 -38.07 8.88 -2.03
CA SER A 116 -37.59 9.16 -3.40
C SER A 116 -36.97 7.94 -4.08
N PHE A 117 -36.79 6.84 -3.35
CA PHE A 117 -36.24 5.60 -3.90
C PHE A 117 -37.33 4.76 -4.54
N THR A 118 -37.12 4.40 -5.81
CA THR A 118 -38.05 3.61 -6.60
C THR A 118 -37.40 2.37 -7.16
N VAL A 119 -38.10 1.23 -7.10
CA VAL A 119 -37.66 -0.06 -7.65
C VAL A 119 -38.68 -0.52 -8.68
N ASN A 120 -38.20 -0.86 -9.87
CA ASN A 120 -39.00 -1.50 -10.91
C ASN A 120 -38.73 -3.02 -10.88
N ALA A 121 -39.75 -3.79 -10.48
CA ALA A 121 -39.65 -5.25 -10.38
C ALA A 121 -39.51 -5.92 -11.76
N GLU A 122 -40.11 -5.36 -12.81
CA GLU A 122 -40.08 -5.93 -14.17
C GLU A 122 -38.73 -5.70 -14.85
N GLU A 123 -38.15 -4.51 -14.67
CA GLU A 123 -36.85 -4.15 -15.26
C GLU A 123 -35.66 -4.59 -14.39
N GLY A 124 -35.88 -4.92 -13.11
CA GLY A 124 -34.81 -5.26 -12.17
C GLY A 124 -33.88 -4.08 -11.87
N LEU A 125 -34.40 -2.85 -11.95
CA LEU A 125 -33.65 -1.60 -11.76
C LEU A 125 -34.21 -0.77 -10.62
N TYR A 126 -33.33 -0.03 -9.95
CA TYR A 126 -33.70 1.00 -9.01
C TYR A 126 -33.27 2.39 -9.49
N TYR A 127 -33.98 3.40 -9.03
CA TYR A 127 -33.61 4.80 -9.19
C TYR A 127 -34.07 5.62 -7.98
N CYS A 128 -33.16 6.42 -7.45
CA CYS A 128 -33.44 7.39 -6.39
C CYS A 128 -33.54 8.80 -6.98
N PHE A 129 -34.69 9.45 -6.83
CA PHE A 129 -34.90 10.84 -7.30
C PHE A 129 -34.21 11.89 -6.42
N GLY A 130 -33.85 11.57 -5.17
CA GLY A 130 -33.14 12.49 -4.27
C GLY A 130 -31.64 12.59 -4.56
N CYS A 131 -30.93 11.47 -4.51
CA CYS A 131 -29.47 11.41 -4.71
C CYS A 131 -29.02 10.94 -6.09
N GLN A 132 -29.95 10.69 -7.02
CA GLN A 132 -29.69 10.21 -8.39
C GLN A 132 -29.02 8.84 -8.48
N ALA A 133 -28.88 8.11 -7.37
CA ALA A 133 -28.37 6.74 -7.38
C ALA A 133 -29.28 5.84 -8.24
N ALA A 134 -28.66 5.06 -9.12
CA ALA A 134 -29.36 4.19 -10.06
C ALA A 134 -28.55 2.92 -10.31
N GLY A 135 -29.22 1.81 -10.56
CA GLY A 135 -28.54 0.56 -10.90
C GLY A 135 -29.44 -0.66 -10.84
N ASP A 136 -28.81 -1.83 -10.93
CA ASP A 136 -29.45 -3.13 -10.78
C ASP A 136 -29.21 -3.72 -9.38
N ALA A 137 -29.56 -4.99 -9.19
CA ALA A 137 -29.33 -5.70 -7.93
C ALA A 137 -27.85 -5.77 -7.51
N ILE A 138 -26.92 -5.91 -8.45
CA ILE A 138 -25.48 -5.96 -8.16
C ILE A 138 -25.04 -4.57 -7.69
N SER A 139 -25.38 -3.52 -8.44
CA SER A 139 -25.11 -2.13 -8.05
C SER A 139 -25.73 -1.77 -6.70
N PHE A 140 -26.92 -2.31 -6.40
CA PHE A 140 -27.58 -2.11 -5.11
C PHE A 140 -26.77 -2.72 -3.98
N VAL A 141 -26.42 -4.01 -4.05
CA VAL A 141 -25.60 -4.69 -3.02
C VAL A 141 -24.24 -4.02 -2.87
N ARG A 142 -23.59 -3.66 -3.98
CA ARG A 142 -22.32 -2.93 -3.92
C ARG A 142 -22.45 -1.62 -3.16
N ALA A 143 -23.53 -0.88 -3.38
CA ALA A 143 -23.73 0.41 -2.74
C ALA A 143 -24.15 0.28 -1.27
N VAL A 144 -25.02 -0.67 -0.93
CA VAL A 144 -25.53 -0.87 0.43
C VAL A 144 -24.57 -1.65 1.33
N GLU A 145 -23.92 -2.69 0.80
CA GLU A 145 -22.99 -3.54 1.56
C GLU A 145 -21.52 -3.10 1.37
N HIS A 146 -21.25 -2.03 0.59
CA HIS A 146 -19.93 -1.53 0.19
C HIS A 146 -18.96 -2.65 -0.25
N LEU A 147 -19.45 -3.49 -1.16
CA LEU A 147 -18.70 -4.59 -1.75
C LEU A 147 -18.12 -4.18 -3.11
N ASP A 148 -16.99 -4.78 -3.48
CA ASP A 148 -16.54 -4.70 -4.86
C ASP A 148 -17.46 -5.51 -5.81
N PHE A 149 -17.21 -5.43 -7.11
CA PHE A 149 -18.09 -6.07 -8.09
C PHE A 149 -18.11 -7.59 -7.95
N VAL A 150 -16.94 -8.22 -7.76
CA VAL A 150 -16.82 -9.67 -7.65
C VAL A 150 -17.49 -10.13 -6.36
N GLU A 151 -17.19 -9.47 -5.24
CA GLU A 151 -17.80 -9.74 -3.93
C GLU A 151 -19.33 -9.61 -3.97
N ALA A 152 -19.88 -8.58 -4.62
CA ALA A 152 -21.32 -8.40 -4.73
C ALA A 152 -21.99 -9.46 -5.61
N VAL A 153 -21.33 -9.88 -6.70
CA VAL A 153 -21.84 -10.97 -7.54
C VAL A 153 -21.79 -12.30 -6.80
N GLU A 154 -20.71 -12.59 -6.06
CA GLU A 154 -20.61 -13.78 -5.20
C GLU A 154 -21.67 -13.78 -4.09
N ARG A 155 -21.87 -12.63 -3.44
CA ARG A 155 -22.89 -12.44 -2.40
C ARG A 155 -24.29 -12.75 -2.90
N LEU A 156 -24.63 -12.27 -4.10
CA LEU A 156 -25.93 -12.54 -4.73
C LEU A 156 -26.04 -13.97 -5.25
N ALA A 157 -24.94 -14.57 -5.71
CA ALA A 157 -24.91 -15.96 -6.15
C ALA A 157 -25.14 -16.95 -4.99
N GLU A 158 -24.52 -16.72 -3.83
CA GLU A 158 -24.80 -17.49 -2.61
C GLU A 158 -26.27 -17.41 -2.22
N ARG A 159 -26.89 -16.24 -2.32
CA ARG A 159 -28.31 -16.02 -2.00
C ARG A 159 -29.26 -16.73 -2.97
N THR A 160 -28.92 -16.75 -4.25
CA THR A 160 -29.73 -17.34 -5.32
C THR A 160 -29.43 -18.82 -5.54
N GLY A 161 -28.40 -19.36 -4.88
CA GLY A 161 -27.94 -20.73 -5.07
C GLY A 161 -27.28 -20.98 -6.42
N ILE A 162 -26.85 -19.93 -7.13
CA ILE A 162 -26.19 -20.03 -8.44
C ILE A 162 -24.69 -20.26 -8.21
N ALA A 163 -24.15 -21.33 -8.79
CA ALA A 163 -22.72 -21.58 -8.76
C ALA A 163 -22.01 -20.69 -9.79
N ILE A 164 -21.09 -19.83 -9.33
CA ILE A 164 -20.21 -19.07 -10.22
C ILE A 164 -18.99 -19.94 -10.57
N HIS A 165 -18.85 -20.28 -11.84
CA HIS A 165 -17.65 -20.93 -12.37
C HIS A 165 -16.72 -19.86 -12.94
N HIS A 166 -15.61 -19.57 -12.27
CA HIS A 166 -14.58 -18.69 -12.86
C HIS A 166 -13.87 -19.43 -14.00
N GLU A 167 -13.60 -18.73 -15.11
CA GLU A 167 -12.79 -19.27 -16.21
C GLU A 167 -11.32 -19.37 -15.77
N ASP A 168 -11.02 -20.38 -14.97
CA ASP A 168 -9.69 -20.90 -14.75
C ASP A 168 -9.84 -22.40 -14.47
N ALA A 169 -9.34 -23.25 -15.38
CA ALA A 169 -9.28 -24.70 -15.18
C ALA A 169 -8.45 -25.11 -13.93
N GLY A 170 -7.80 -24.16 -13.25
CA GLY A 170 -7.17 -24.29 -11.93
C GLY A 170 -7.91 -23.63 -10.75
N GLY A 171 -8.86 -22.70 -10.99
CA GLY A 171 -9.50 -21.86 -9.97
C GLY A 171 -10.51 -22.59 -9.09
N GLY A 172 -11.17 -23.63 -9.61
CA GLY A 172 -12.13 -24.43 -8.82
C GLY A 172 -11.48 -25.19 -7.66
N ARG A 173 -10.21 -25.58 -7.76
CA ARG A 173 -9.48 -26.24 -6.67
C ARG A 173 -9.08 -25.27 -5.58
N GLU A 174 -8.52 -24.11 -5.93
CA GLU A 174 -8.14 -23.09 -4.95
C GLU A 174 -9.36 -22.48 -4.27
N ARG A 175 -10.46 -22.25 -5.00
CA ARG A 175 -11.74 -21.80 -4.42
C ARG A 175 -12.29 -22.83 -3.43
N LYS A 176 -12.40 -24.10 -3.81
CA LYS A 176 -12.85 -25.18 -2.90
C LYS A 176 -11.94 -25.31 -1.67
N ARG A 177 -10.63 -25.16 -1.87
CA ARG A 177 -9.65 -25.14 -0.78
C ARG A 177 -9.92 -23.96 0.15
N ARG A 178 -10.06 -22.74 -0.39
CA ARG A 178 -10.40 -21.54 0.37
C ARG A 178 -11.71 -21.70 1.15
N GLU A 179 -12.77 -22.20 0.52
CA GLU A 179 -14.07 -22.49 1.13
C GLU A 179 -13.93 -23.49 2.29
N ARG A 180 -13.14 -24.55 2.11
CA ARG A 180 -12.85 -25.54 3.16
C ARG A 180 -12.14 -24.91 4.37
N LEU A 181 -11.18 -24.01 4.13
CA LEU A 181 -10.50 -23.28 5.20
C LEU A 181 -11.47 -22.35 5.94
N LEU A 182 -12.26 -21.55 5.22
CA LEU A 182 -13.24 -20.63 5.80
C LEU A 182 -14.31 -21.39 6.62
N ALA A 183 -14.78 -22.54 6.12
CA ALA A 183 -15.72 -23.39 6.84
C ALA A 183 -15.13 -23.92 8.15
N ALA A 184 -13.86 -24.35 8.16
CA ALA A 184 -13.18 -24.80 9.36
C ALA A 184 -13.03 -23.67 10.41
N VAL A 185 -12.64 -22.46 9.98
CA VAL A 185 -12.54 -21.31 10.89
C VAL A 185 -13.93 -20.92 11.42
N SER A 186 -14.96 -20.92 10.59
CA SER A 186 -16.34 -20.62 11.00
C SER A 186 -16.87 -21.62 12.05
N ALA A 187 -16.62 -22.92 11.84
CA ALA A 187 -16.95 -23.95 12.82
C ALA A 187 -16.17 -23.74 14.13
N ALA A 188 -14.89 -23.38 14.05
CA ALA A 188 -14.07 -23.07 15.22
C ALA A 188 -14.59 -21.86 16.00
N VAL A 189 -14.99 -20.77 15.33
CA VAL A 189 -15.58 -19.58 15.97
C VAL A 189 -16.82 -19.99 16.77
N SER A 190 -17.71 -20.74 16.12
CA SER A 190 -18.95 -21.22 16.75
C SER A 190 -18.65 -22.09 17.97
N TRP A 191 -17.72 -23.05 17.84
CA TRP A 191 -17.34 -23.95 18.93
C TRP A 191 -16.73 -23.21 20.13
N TYR A 192 -15.78 -22.31 19.89
CA TYR A 192 -15.16 -21.52 20.96
C TYR A 192 -16.16 -20.56 21.63
N HIS A 193 -17.10 -20.01 20.86
CA HIS A 193 -18.15 -19.12 21.37
C HIS A 193 -19.12 -19.88 22.29
N GLU A 194 -19.67 -21.00 21.81
CA GLU A 194 -20.56 -21.87 22.60
C GLU A 194 -19.88 -22.36 23.88
N ARG A 195 -18.59 -22.71 23.79
CA ARG A 195 -17.81 -23.09 24.97
C ARG A 195 -17.71 -21.96 25.99
N LEU A 196 -17.42 -20.73 25.55
CA LEU A 196 -17.37 -19.58 26.46
C LEU A 196 -18.72 -19.34 27.13
N LEU A 197 -19.83 -19.45 26.40
CA LEU A 197 -21.17 -19.18 26.92
C LEU A 197 -21.63 -20.24 27.92
N HIS A 198 -21.42 -21.53 27.62
CA HIS A 198 -22.14 -22.61 28.29
C HIS A 198 -21.25 -23.60 29.01
N HIS A 199 -19.99 -23.78 28.59
CA HIS A 199 -19.16 -24.82 29.17
C HIS A 199 -18.64 -24.42 30.57
N PRO A 200 -18.56 -25.35 31.54
CA PRO A 200 -18.10 -25.05 32.90
C PRO A 200 -16.68 -24.48 32.96
N ASP A 201 -15.76 -24.98 32.13
CA ASP A 201 -14.37 -24.51 32.09
C ASP A 201 -14.19 -23.06 31.60
N GLY A 202 -15.22 -22.47 31.00
CA GLY A 202 -15.25 -21.07 30.59
C GLY A 202 -15.52 -20.11 31.75
N GLY A 203 -15.78 -20.61 32.97
CA GLY A 203 -16.07 -19.79 34.16
C GLY A 203 -15.04 -18.68 34.42
N PRO A 204 -13.74 -19.00 34.55
CA PRO A 204 -12.69 -18.00 34.74
C PRO A 204 -12.61 -16.97 33.61
N ALA A 205 -12.85 -17.39 32.38
CA ALA A 205 -12.88 -16.50 31.22
C ALA A 205 -14.04 -15.52 31.28
N ARG A 206 -15.24 -15.99 31.65
CA ARG A 206 -16.42 -15.13 31.85
C ARG A 206 -16.23 -14.14 32.99
N ASP A 207 -15.62 -14.58 34.09
CA ASP A 207 -15.30 -13.70 35.24
C ASP A 207 -14.29 -12.62 34.84
N TYR A 208 -13.26 -13.00 34.09
CA TYR A 208 -12.29 -12.06 33.53
C TYR A 208 -12.94 -11.05 32.57
N LEU A 209 -13.81 -11.49 31.65
CA LEU A 209 -14.50 -10.59 30.74
C LEU A 209 -15.44 -9.61 31.48
N ARG A 210 -16.16 -10.10 32.50
CA ARG A 210 -17.00 -9.26 33.37
C ARG A 210 -16.18 -8.22 34.13
N SER A 211 -15.00 -8.57 34.66
CA SER A 211 -14.13 -7.60 35.34
C SER A 211 -13.56 -6.53 34.40
N ARG A 212 -13.56 -6.79 33.08
CA ARG A 212 -13.21 -5.83 32.03
C ARG A 212 -14.41 -5.03 31.50
N GLY A 213 -15.60 -5.25 32.06
CA GLY A 213 -16.83 -4.56 31.67
C GLY A 213 -17.54 -5.15 30.46
N TYR A 214 -17.22 -6.38 30.05
CA TYR A 214 -17.88 -7.02 28.91
C TYR A 214 -19.11 -7.77 29.40
N ASP A 215 -20.27 -7.30 28.97
CA ASP A 215 -21.55 -7.95 29.23
C ASP A 215 -21.85 -9.06 28.21
N ALA A 216 -22.95 -9.78 28.45
CA ALA A 216 -23.33 -10.89 27.60
C ALA A 216 -23.70 -10.46 26.17
N SER A 217 -24.21 -9.24 25.99
CA SER A 217 -24.47 -8.65 24.67
C SER A 217 -23.19 -8.42 23.89
N THR A 218 -22.16 -7.87 24.52
CA THR A 218 -20.84 -7.62 23.93
C THR A 218 -20.17 -8.93 23.54
N VAL A 219 -20.19 -9.92 24.44
CA VAL A 219 -19.66 -11.27 24.18
C VAL A 219 -20.29 -11.88 22.93
N ARG A 220 -21.62 -11.75 22.77
CA ARG A 220 -22.35 -12.25 21.59
C ARG A 220 -22.11 -11.43 20.34
N ALA A 221 -22.13 -10.10 20.43
CA ALA A 221 -21.96 -9.21 19.28
C ALA A 221 -20.61 -9.40 18.58
N PHE A 222 -19.55 -9.66 19.36
CA PHE A 222 -18.20 -9.89 18.87
C PHE A 222 -17.82 -11.37 18.76
N SER A 223 -18.78 -12.29 18.99
CA SER A 223 -18.56 -13.74 19.00
C SER A 223 -17.34 -14.18 19.81
N LEU A 224 -17.09 -13.54 20.97
CA LEU A 224 -15.92 -13.86 21.79
C LEU A 224 -15.93 -15.33 22.21
N GLY A 225 -14.76 -15.96 22.28
CA GLY A 225 -14.63 -17.39 22.53
C GLY A 225 -13.70 -17.75 23.68
N TRP A 226 -13.68 -19.04 24.04
CA TRP A 226 -12.79 -19.59 25.07
C TRP A 226 -12.03 -20.81 24.56
N ALA A 227 -10.71 -20.71 24.47
CA ALA A 227 -9.84 -21.85 24.22
C ALA A 227 -9.45 -22.52 25.53
N PRO A 228 -9.79 -23.82 25.73
CA PRO A 228 -9.45 -24.55 26.95
C PRO A 228 -7.94 -24.76 27.07
N ASP A 229 -7.48 -25.10 28.27
CA ASP A 229 -6.08 -25.54 28.48
C ASP A 229 -5.92 -27.03 28.14
N ASP A 230 -6.09 -27.36 26.86
CA ASP A 230 -5.91 -28.71 26.33
C ASP A 230 -5.13 -28.64 25.01
N TRP A 231 -4.45 -29.71 24.63
CA TRP A 231 -3.55 -29.73 23.48
C TRP A 231 -4.25 -29.81 22.14
N ASP A 232 -5.42 -30.45 22.04
CA ASP A 232 -6.07 -30.83 20.78
C ASP A 232 -7.61 -30.81 20.89
N ALA A 233 -8.17 -30.07 21.85
CA ALA A 233 -9.61 -30.08 22.13
C ALA A 233 -10.46 -29.61 20.94
N LEU A 234 -10.03 -28.57 20.22
CA LEU A 234 -10.70 -28.10 19.01
C LEU A 234 -10.56 -29.14 17.90
N ALA A 235 -9.32 -29.55 17.61
CA ALA A 235 -9.03 -30.49 16.52
C ALA A 235 -9.83 -31.80 16.68
N ARG A 236 -9.92 -32.31 17.91
CA ARG A 236 -10.70 -33.51 18.25
C ARG A 236 -12.20 -33.27 18.18
N ALA A 237 -12.71 -32.15 18.69
CA ALA A 237 -14.15 -31.89 18.74
C ALA A 237 -14.78 -31.63 17.36
N LEU A 238 -14.01 -31.02 16.44
CA LEU A 238 -14.47 -30.70 15.09
C LEU A 238 -13.94 -31.67 14.02
N GLU A 239 -13.16 -32.68 14.42
CA GLU A 239 -12.53 -33.66 13.53
C GLU A 239 -11.79 -33.00 12.35
N VAL A 240 -11.10 -31.88 12.62
CA VAL A 240 -10.47 -31.09 11.56
C VAL A 240 -9.26 -31.85 10.99
N PRO A 241 -9.19 -32.11 9.68
CA PRO A 241 -8.04 -32.75 9.06
C PRO A 241 -6.75 -31.94 9.28
N GLY A 242 -5.62 -32.63 9.48
CA GLY A 242 -4.36 -31.97 9.90
C GLY A 242 -3.82 -30.93 8.90
N ASP A 243 -4.06 -31.16 7.61
CA ASP A 243 -3.79 -30.21 6.53
C ASP A 243 -4.61 -28.93 6.71
N VAL A 244 -5.93 -29.06 6.88
CA VAL A 244 -6.85 -27.93 7.08
C VAL A 244 -6.54 -27.20 8.39
N LEU A 245 -6.27 -27.93 9.46
CA LEU A 245 -5.95 -27.38 10.78
C LEU A 245 -4.72 -26.47 10.70
N ALA A 246 -3.66 -26.90 10.01
CA ALA A 246 -2.44 -26.15 9.82
C ALA A 246 -2.63 -24.96 8.86
N GLU A 247 -3.25 -25.19 7.71
CA GLU A 247 -3.43 -24.17 6.67
C GLU A 247 -4.40 -23.06 7.08
N ALA A 248 -5.42 -23.37 7.91
CA ALA A 248 -6.33 -22.38 8.48
C ALA A 248 -5.73 -21.64 9.69
N GLY A 249 -4.54 -22.04 10.16
CA GLY A 249 -3.91 -21.45 11.35
C GLY A 249 -4.63 -21.76 12.66
N LEU A 250 -5.44 -22.84 12.69
CA LEU A 250 -6.17 -23.32 13.86
C LEU A 250 -5.30 -24.21 14.76
N GLY A 251 -4.24 -24.81 14.19
CA GLY A 251 -3.32 -25.70 14.89
C GLY A 251 -2.16 -26.13 14.02
N PHE A 252 -1.50 -27.22 14.37
CA PHE A 252 -0.44 -27.85 13.59
C PHE A 252 -0.31 -29.34 13.93
N VAL A 253 0.37 -30.09 13.08
CA VAL A 253 0.76 -31.48 13.37
C VAL A 253 2.21 -31.48 13.87
N ASN A 254 2.45 -32.02 15.06
CA ASN A 254 3.80 -32.08 15.63
C ASN A 254 4.65 -33.19 14.97
N ARG A 255 5.95 -33.25 15.31
CA ARG A 255 6.89 -34.26 14.76
C ARG A 255 6.49 -35.71 15.03
N LEU A 256 5.64 -35.95 16.04
CA LEU A 256 5.13 -37.27 16.41
C LEU A 256 3.80 -37.60 15.70
N GLY A 257 3.37 -36.78 14.74
CA GLY A 257 2.12 -36.98 14.00
C GLY A 257 0.85 -36.63 14.78
N ARG A 258 0.97 -35.97 15.95
CA ARG A 258 -0.19 -35.57 16.76
C ARG A 258 -0.62 -34.15 16.42
N GLN A 259 -1.91 -33.94 16.21
CA GLN A 259 -2.50 -32.62 16.06
C GLN A 259 -2.42 -31.85 17.38
N GLN A 260 -2.18 -30.54 17.29
CA GLN A 260 -2.16 -29.62 18.41
C GLN A 260 -2.83 -28.30 18.03
N ASP A 261 -3.66 -27.78 18.91
CA ASP A 261 -4.38 -26.51 18.76
C ASP A 261 -3.42 -25.32 18.90
N ALA A 262 -3.65 -24.29 18.09
CA ALA A 262 -2.86 -23.07 18.14
C ALA A 262 -3.13 -22.24 19.40
N PHE A 263 -4.34 -22.32 19.95
CA PHE A 263 -4.76 -21.53 21.10
C PHE A 263 -5.11 -22.42 22.28
N ARG A 264 -4.56 -22.10 23.45
CA ARG A 264 -4.78 -22.81 24.72
C ARG A 264 -4.86 -21.80 25.86
N ALA A 265 -5.76 -22.03 26.81
CA ALA A 265 -5.98 -21.20 27.99
C ALA A 265 -6.15 -19.70 27.68
N ARG A 266 -6.97 -19.37 26.67
CA ARG A 266 -7.10 -18.00 26.12
C ARG A 266 -8.54 -17.60 25.86
N VAL A 267 -8.86 -16.36 26.20
CA VAL A 267 -10.03 -15.67 25.63
C VAL A 267 -9.72 -15.36 24.18
N LEU A 268 -10.61 -15.73 23.27
CA LEU A 268 -10.46 -15.55 21.84
C LEU A 268 -11.29 -14.39 21.31
N PHE A 269 -10.68 -13.66 20.41
CA PHE A 269 -11.23 -12.56 19.62
C PHE A 269 -11.23 -13.04 18.17
N PRO A 270 -12.35 -13.51 17.61
CA PRO A 270 -12.41 -13.92 16.22
C PRO A 270 -12.17 -12.72 15.30
N ILE A 271 -11.38 -12.93 14.24
CA ILE A 271 -11.04 -11.91 13.26
C ILE A 271 -11.77 -12.22 11.97
N PHE A 272 -12.49 -11.22 11.45
CA PHE A 272 -13.28 -11.32 10.23
C PHE A 272 -12.64 -10.50 9.11
N ASP A 273 -12.86 -10.92 7.87
CA ASP A 273 -12.60 -10.07 6.71
C ASP A 273 -13.65 -8.94 6.59
N ALA A 274 -13.46 -8.02 5.65
CA ALA A 274 -14.40 -6.90 5.45
C ALA A 274 -15.80 -7.32 4.97
N GLY A 275 -15.96 -8.58 4.52
CA GLY A 275 -17.25 -9.18 4.16
C GLY A 275 -17.91 -9.92 5.33
N GLY A 276 -17.28 -9.95 6.50
CA GLY A 276 -17.82 -10.61 7.69
C GLY A 276 -17.58 -12.11 7.76
N ARG A 277 -16.68 -12.67 6.94
CA ARG A 277 -16.29 -14.08 7.02
C ARG A 277 -15.16 -14.25 8.04
N PRO A 278 -15.22 -15.25 8.94
CA PRO A 278 -14.17 -15.46 9.93
C PRO A 278 -12.93 -16.04 9.26
N VAL A 279 -11.77 -15.44 9.50
CA VAL A 279 -10.50 -15.79 8.83
C VAL A 279 -9.37 -16.13 9.80
N ALA A 280 -9.44 -15.69 11.06
CA ALA A 280 -8.39 -15.90 12.05
C ALA A 280 -8.87 -15.66 13.48
N PHE A 281 -7.96 -15.79 14.45
CA PHE A 281 -8.19 -15.46 15.85
C PHE A 281 -7.04 -14.61 16.42
N GLY A 282 -7.40 -13.70 17.32
CA GLY A 282 -6.54 -13.21 18.39
C GLY A 282 -6.87 -13.91 19.70
N GLY A 283 -5.90 -14.10 20.58
CA GLY A 283 -6.08 -14.83 21.82
C GLY A 283 -5.29 -14.24 22.99
N ARG A 284 -5.97 -13.92 24.09
CA ARG A 284 -5.38 -13.33 25.30
C ARG A 284 -5.36 -14.34 26.44
N VAL A 285 -4.21 -14.51 27.10
CA VAL A 285 -4.12 -15.31 28.34
C VAL A 285 -4.86 -14.63 29.48
N LEU A 286 -5.44 -15.42 30.38
CA LEU A 286 -5.98 -14.89 31.62
C LEU A 286 -4.84 -14.39 32.52
N PRO A 287 -5.03 -13.27 33.26
CA PRO A 287 -4.08 -12.87 34.29
C PRO A 287 -3.90 -13.99 35.31
N ALA A 288 -2.66 -14.27 35.72
CA ALA A 288 -2.40 -15.33 36.70
C ALA A 288 -2.98 -14.96 38.07
N GLY A 289 -3.80 -15.87 38.61
CA GLY A 289 -4.11 -15.96 40.04
C GLY A 289 -4.19 -17.44 40.40
N ASP A 290 -3.29 -17.93 41.26
CA ASP A 290 -3.28 -19.22 41.97
C ASP A 290 -3.84 -20.50 41.30
N THR A 291 -3.89 -20.58 39.97
CA THR A 291 -4.08 -21.84 39.23
C THR A 291 -2.80 -22.12 38.46
N GLY A 292 -1.98 -23.02 39.02
CA GLY A 292 -0.65 -23.41 38.56
C GLY A 292 -0.60 -24.05 37.17
N GLY A 293 -0.84 -23.25 36.13
CA GLY A 293 -0.71 -23.64 34.72
C GLY A 293 -0.12 -22.49 33.93
N GLY A 294 1.16 -22.19 34.16
CA GLY A 294 1.91 -21.21 33.37
C GLY A 294 2.03 -21.68 31.92
N ALA A 295 1.09 -21.27 31.07
CA ALA A 295 1.26 -21.37 29.63
C ALA A 295 2.31 -20.33 29.19
N GLY A 296 3.58 -20.71 29.25
CA GLY A 296 4.69 -19.91 28.74
C GLY A 296 4.41 -19.42 27.32
N GLY A 297 4.17 -18.12 27.17
CA GLY A 297 3.78 -17.52 25.91
C GLY A 297 3.37 -16.06 26.06
N PRO A 298 3.23 -15.32 24.94
CA PRO A 298 2.93 -13.89 24.97
C PRO A 298 1.51 -13.62 25.49
N LYS A 299 1.33 -12.45 26.13
CA LYS A 299 0.04 -11.96 26.66
C LYS A 299 -1.07 -12.05 25.61
N TYR A 300 -0.76 -11.63 24.38
CA TYR A 300 -1.60 -11.79 23.20
C TYR A 300 -0.89 -12.66 22.17
N LYS A 301 -1.65 -13.53 21.50
CA LYS A 301 -1.21 -14.36 20.38
C LYS A 301 -2.21 -14.20 19.24
N ASN A 302 -1.74 -14.02 18.02
CA ASN A 302 -2.58 -13.99 16.82
C ASN A 302 -2.29 -15.23 15.98
N SER A 303 -3.26 -15.65 15.18
CA SER A 303 -3.05 -16.66 14.13
C SER A 303 -1.85 -16.28 13.25
N PRO A 304 -1.12 -17.25 12.69
CA PRO A 304 -0.07 -16.98 11.70
C PRO A 304 -0.66 -16.41 10.40
N GLU A 305 0.18 -15.98 9.45
CA GLU A 305 -0.28 -15.70 8.09
C GLU A 305 -0.82 -17.00 7.46
N THR A 306 -1.94 -16.92 6.74
CA THR A 306 -2.58 -18.05 6.07
C THR A 306 -3.08 -17.64 4.68
N PRO A 307 -3.48 -18.58 3.81
CA PRO A 307 -4.10 -18.23 2.52
C PRO A 307 -5.39 -17.40 2.64
N ILE A 308 -6.06 -17.43 3.80
CA ILE A 308 -7.30 -16.69 4.05
C ILE A 308 -7.13 -15.47 4.95
N TYR A 309 -5.96 -15.29 5.58
CA TYR A 309 -5.72 -14.22 6.54
C TYR A 309 -4.33 -13.61 6.40
N SER A 310 -4.31 -12.28 6.27
CA SER A 310 -3.07 -11.50 6.33
C SER A 310 -3.16 -10.34 7.31
N LYS A 311 -2.20 -10.27 8.25
CA LYS A 311 -2.13 -9.22 9.28
C LYS A 311 -1.78 -7.84 8.72
N ARG A 312 -1.29 -7.78 7.48
CA ARG A 312 -0.93 -6.52 6.82
C ARG A 312 -2.14 -5.81 6.24
N ARG A 313 -3.22 -6.55 5.98
CA ARG A 313 -4.42 -6.06 5.29
C ARG A 313 -5.67 -6.11 6.16
N THR A 314 -5.73 -7.06 7.09
CA THR A 314 -6.94 -7.30 7.89
C THR A 314 -6.98 -6.35 9.09
N LEU A 315 -8.08 -5.61 9.21
CA LEU A 315 -8.37 -4.76 10.34
C LEU A 315 -9.47 -5.40 11.18
N TYR A 316 -9.17 -5.72 12.44
CA TYR A 316 -10.18 -6.15 13.39
C TYR A 316 -11.21 -5.04 13.57
N GLY A 317 -12.49 -5.40 13.68
CA GLY A 317 -13.55 -4.40 13.84
C GLY A 317 -14.22 -4.02 12.52
N LEU A 318 -13.51 -4.11 11.39
CA LEU A 318 -13.97 -3.51 10.13
C LEU A 318 -15.31 -4.09 9.65
N ASN A 319 -15.55 -5.39 9.81
CA ASN A 319 -16.81 -6.03 9.46
C ASN A 319 -18.02 -5.43 10.20
N TRP A 320 -17.85 -5.00 11.45
CA TRP A 320 -18.91 -4.35 12.24
C TRP A 320 -18.93 -2.83 12.01
N ALA A 321 -17.75 -2.22 11.85
CA ALA A 321 -17.58 -0.77 11.75
C ALA A 321 -17.91 -0.20 10.36
N LYS A 322 -17.96 -1.06 9.33
CA LYS A 322 -18.05 -0.65 7.91
C LYS A 322 -19.15 0.37 7.64
N GLY A 323 -20.36 0.15 8.17
CA GLY A 323 -21.49 1.07 7.99
C GLY A 323 -21.22 2.44 8.62
N ASP A 324 -20.82 2.47 9.89
CA ASP A 324 -20.51 3.71 10.62
C ASP A 324 -19.32 4.47 10.02
N VAL A 325 -18.32 3.75 9.50
CA VAL A 325 -17.16 4.34 8.81
C VAL A 325 -17.60 5.04 7.53
N VAL A 326 -18.46 4.41 6.73
CA VAL A 326 -18.96 5.03 5.48
C VAL A 326 -19.90 6.20 5.77
N GLU A 327 -20.80 6.06 6.75
CA GLU A 327 -21.73 7.14 7.14
C GLU A 327 -20.99 8.39 7.62
N SER A 328 -19.94 8.21 8.41
CA SER A 328 -19.14 9.33 8.96
C SER A 328 -18.01 9.80 8.03
N GLY A 329 -17.61 8.98 7.05
CA GLY A 329 -16.39 9.19 6.26
C GLY A 329 -15.09 9.10 7.07
N GLU A 330 -15.14 8.59 8.30
CA GLU A 330 -14.04 8.57 9.27
C GLU A 330 -13.85 7.17 9.86
N ALA A 331 -12.60 6.70 9.96
CA ALA A 331 -12.26 5.48 10.69
C ALA A 331 -11.37 5.81 11.90
N ILE A 332 -11.68 5.23 13.06
CA ILE A 332 -10.83 5.34 14.26
C ILE A 332 -9.94 4.10 14.33
N VAL A 333 -8.63 4.26 14.25
CA VAL A 333 -7.67 3.14 14.27
C VAL A 333 -7.01 3.05 15.64
N CYS A 334 -7.20 1.91 16.30
CA CYS A 334 -6.64 1.55 17.58
C CYS A 334 -5.56 0.45 17.43
N GLU A 335 -4.87 0.13 18.53
CA GLU A 335 -3.83 -0.91 18.54
C GLU A 335 -4.38 -2.31 18.80
N GLY A 336 -5.43 -2.42 19.62
CA GLY A 336 -5.89 -3.70 20.14
C GLY A 336 -7.39 -3.95 19.96
N TYR A 337 -7.75 -5.23 20.00
CA TYR A 337 -9.14 -5.71 19.97
C TYR A 337 -9.99 -5.12 21.09
N THR A 338 -9.38 -4.97 22.27
CA THR A 338 -10.07 -4.47 23.46
C THR A 338 -10.42 -3.00 23.35
N ASP A 339 -9.61 -2.23 22.61
CA ASP A 339 -9.88 -0.82 22.34
C ASP A 339 -11.10 -0.69 21.44
N VAL A 340 -11.14 -1.45 20.33
CA VAL A 340 -12.29 -1.48 19.42
C VAL A 340 -13.57 -1.81 20.17
N ILE A 341 -13.58 -2.90 20.96
CA ILE A 341 -14.76 -3.29 21.74
C ILE A 341 -15.18 -2.17 22.71
N ALA A 342 -14.21 -1.53 23.37
CA ALA A 342 -14.49 -0.45 24.32
C ALA A 342 -15.06 0.80 23.63
N LEU A 343 -14.51 1.20 22.48
CA LEU A 343 -15.01 2.31 21.67
C LEU A 343 -16.44 2.03 21.17
N PHE A 344 -16.73 0.81 20.72
CA PHE A 344 -18.08 0.38 20.37
C PHE A 344 -19.05 0.52 21.54
N GLY A 345 -18.63 0.12 22.74
CA GLY A 345 -19.42 0.21 23.97
C GLY A 345 -19.85 1.64 24.33
N ILE A 346 -19.07 2.64 23.92
CA ILE A 346 -19.39 4.06 24.15
C ILE A 346 -20.00 4.76 22.92
N GLY A 347 -20.34 4.01 21.87
CA GLY A 347 -20.98 4.53 20.66
C GLY A 347 -20.04 4.98 19.55
N LEU A 348 -18.72 4.84 19.71
CA LEU A 348 -17.73 5.09 18.64
C LEU A 348 -17.56 3.84 17.78
N ARG A 349 -18.63 3.45 17.07
CA ARG A 349 -18.72 2.20 16.29
C ARG A 349 -17.94 2.18 14.98
N ARG A 350 -17.26 3.27 14.65
CA ARG A 350 -16.33 3.37 13.51
C ARG A 350 -14.88 2.98 13.86
N ALA A 351 -14.69 2.27 14.97
CA ALA A 351 -13.38 1.86 15.47
C ALA A 351 -12.90 0.54 14.82
N VAL A 352 -11.61 0.48 14.50
CA VAL A 352 -10.92 -0.70 13.97
C VAL A 352 -9.54 -0.83 14.61
N ALA A 353 -8.90 -1.99 14.52
CA ALA A 353 -7.55 -2.18 15.04
C ALA A 353 -6.69 -3.05 14.12
N THR A 354 -5.37 -2.83 14.16
CA THR A 354 -4.41 -3.74 13.53
C THR A 354 -4.34 -5.06 14.28
N CYS A 355 -4.03 -6.15 13.58
CA CYS A 355 -3.99 -7.48 14.19
C CYS A 355 -2.61 -7.82 14.76
N GLY A 356 -2.13 -6.99 15.71
CA GLY A 356 -0.82 -7.13 16.36
C GLY A 356 0.36 -6.81 15.44
N THR A 357 0.17 -5.86 14.53
CA THR A 357 1.16 -5.34 13.58
C THR A 357 1.13 -3.82 13.58
N ALA A 358 2.23 -3.19 13.19
CA ALA A 358 2.22 -1.75 12.96
C ALA A 358 1.26 -1.40 11.81
N LEU A 359 0.62 -0.23 11.89
CA LEU A 359 -0.16 0.31 10.78
C LEU A 359 0.74 0.48 9.55
N GLY A 360 0.21 0.11 8.38
CA GLY A 360 0.95 -0.01 7.15
C GLY A 360 0.10 0.40 5.95
N GLU A 361 0.73 0.52 4.78
CA GLU A 361 0.08 1.02 3.57
C GLU A 361 -1.15 0.20 3.16
N ASP A 362 -1.07 -1.13 3.22
CA ASP A 362 -2.17 -2.04 2.89
C ASP A 362 -3.43 -1.78 3.74
N HIS A 363 -3.26 -1.34 4.99
CA HIS A 363 -4.37 -0.93 5.86
C HIS A 363 -5.01 0.37 5.36
N PHE A 364 -4.20 1.36 4.98
CA PHE A 364 -4.70 2.61 4.38
C PHE A 364 -5.42 2.36 3.05
N GLN A 365 -4.89 1.48 2.20
CA GLN A 365 -5.55 1.08 0.95
C GLN A 365 -6.90 0.40 1.18
N THR A 366 -7.06 -0.30 2.30
CA THR A 366 -8.33 -0.90 2.71
C THR A 366 -9.28 0.17 3.24
N LEU A 367 -8.82 1.03 4.14
CA LEU A 367 -9.62 2.08 4.77
C LEU A 367 -10.10 3.15 3.79
N ARG A 368 -9.27 3.58 2.82
CA ARG A 368 -9.64 4.63 1.85
C ARG A 368 -10.87 4.28 1.00
N ARG A 369 -11.24 3.00 0.95
CA ARG A 369 -12.45 2.53 0.25
C ARG A 369 -13.72 2.96 0.98
N PHE A 370 -13.61 3.23 2.29
CA PHE A 370 -14.73 3.47 3.20
C PHE A 370 -14.64 4.83 3.89
N ALA A 371 -13.43 5.38 4.09
CA ALA A 371 -13.19 6.62 4.80
C ALA A 371 -12.25 7.56 4.04
N GLN A 372 -12.51 8.87 4.16
CA GLN A 372 -11.62 9.94 3.71
C GLN A 372 -10.74 10.47 4.86
N ARG A 373 -11.11 10.15 6.12
CA ARG A 373 -10.39 10.55 7.32
C ARG A 373 -10.05 9.36 8.20
N VAL A 374 -8.84 9.32 8.72
CA VAL A 374 -8.36 8.29 9.64
C VAL A 374 -7.86 8.95 10.91
N VAL A 375 -8.50 8.62 12.03
CA VAL A 375 -8.13 9.09 13.37
C VAL A 375 -7.34 7.99 14.08
N LEU A 376 -6.08 8.23 14.36
CA LEU A 376 -5.24 7.34 15.16
C LEU A 376 -5.55 7.56 16.65
N ALA A 377 -6.08 6.53 17.31
CA ALA A 377 -6.34 6.50 18.75
C ALA A 377 -5.41 5.47 19.40
N TYR A 378 -4.13 5.81 19.45
CA TYR A 378 -3.07 5.02 20.09
C TYR A 378 -2.73 5.59 21.46
N ASP A 379 -1.98 4.84 22.25
CA ASP A 379 -1.36 5.44 23.43
C ASP A 379 -0.46 6.63 23.00
N ALA A 380 -0.32 7.62 23.88
CA ALA A 380 0.33 8.88 23.54
C ALA A 380 1.78 8.70 23.06
N ASP A 381 2.43 7.61 23.44
CA ASP A 381 3.82 7.31 23.09
C ASP A 381 3.94 6.60 21.73
N SER A 382 3.06 5.66 21.43
CA SER A 382 3.03 4.92 20.15
C SER A 382 2.52 5.80 19.02
N ALA A 383 1.55 6.69 19.27
CA ALA A 383 1.12 7.70 18.31
C ALA A 383 2.29 8.56 17.81
N GLY A 384 3.19 8.96 18.72
CA GLY A 384 4.36 9.79 18.43
C GLY A 384 5.51 9.04 17.74
N GLN A 385 5.61 7.72 17.93
CA GLN A 385 6.65 6.86 17.34
C GLN A 385 6.34 6.39 15.92
N THR A 386 5.11 6.61 15.43
CA THR A 386 4.76 6.26 14.05
C THR A 386 5.65 7.01 13.07
N ALA A 387 6.23 6.30 12.10
CA ALA A 387 7.16 6.90 11.13
C ALA A 387 6.43 7.93 10.25
N ALA A 388 6.68 9.21 10.54
CA ALA A 388 5.99 10.34 9.95
C ALA A 388 6.10 10.40 8.44
N ASP A 389 7.28 10.11 7.89
CA ASP A 389 7.51 10.10 6.44
C ASP A 389 6.53 9.16 5.72
N ARG A 390 6.24 7.99 6.31
CA ARG A 390 5.28 7.02 5.75
C ARG A 390 3.84 7.52 5.85
N VAL A 391 3.46 8.12 6.99
CA VAL A 391 2.10 8.67 7.16
C VAL A 391 1.83 9.74 6.11
N TYR A 392 2.73 10.71 5.94
CA TYR A 392 2.56 11.76 4.94
C TYR A 392 2.56 11.22 3.51
N GLU A 393 3.38 10.21 3.21
CA GLU A 393 3.37 9.52 1.92
C GLU A 393 2.01 8.88 1.65
N TRP A 394 1.43 8.20 2.63
CA TRP A 394 0.10 7.59 2.52
C TRP A 394 -1.01 8.63 2.38
N GLU A 395 -0.98 9.72 3.15
CA GLU A 395 -1.93 10.83 3.00
C GLU A 395 -1.95 11.37 1.56
N ARG A 396 -0.76 11.61 0.98
CA ARG A 396 -0.65 12.10 -0.41
C ARG A 396 -1.06 11.05 -1.44
N ARG A 397 -0.60 9.80 -1.28
CA ARG A 397 -0.85 8.72 -2.26
C ARG A 397 -2.31 8.27 -2.26
N HIS A 398 -2.97 8.32 -1.12
CA HIS A 398 -4.32 7.78 -0.94
C HIS A 398 -5.39 8.85 -0.75
N GLU A 399 -5.00 10.14 -0.72
CA GLU A 399 -5.91 11.27 -0.51
C GLU A 399 -6.76 11.11 0.75
N VAL A 400 -6.11 10.67 1.84
CA VAL A 400 -6.72 10.46 3.16
C VAL A 400 -6.17 11.50 4.14
N ASP A 401 -7.04 12.12 4.95
CA ASP A 401 -6.66 12.97 6.07
C ASP A 401 -6.30 12.11 7.30
N VAL A 402 -5.10 12.28 7.86
CA VAL A 402 -4.69 11.57 9.08
C VAL A 402 -4.65 12.52 10.28
N ALA A 403 -5.49 12.20 11.26
CA ALA A 403 -5.55 12.89 12.53
C ALA A 403 -5.17 11.95 13.68
N VAL A 404 -4.86 12.52 14.85
CA VAL A 404 -4.51 11.80 16.07
C VAL A 404 -5.43 12.29 17.19
N ALA A 405 -6.08 11.34 17.87
CA ALA A 405 -6.82 11.62 19.10
C ALA A 405 -5.82 11.87 20.23
N ASN A 406 -5.88 13.05 20.85
CA ASN A 406 -4.94 13.43 21.90
C ASN A 406 -5.34 12.79 23.24
N LEU A 407 -4.81 11.61 23.52
CA LEU A 407 -5.06 10.89 24.78
C LEU A 407 -4.04 11.30 25.86
N PRO A 408 -4.42 11.30 27.16
CA PRO A 408 -3.48 11.50 28.25
C PRO A 408 -2.35 10.47 28.23
N SER A 409 -1.15 10.88 28.67
CA SER A 409 0.00 9.98 28.75
C SER A 409 -0.29 8.78 29.66
N GLY A 410 0.12 7.58 29.20
CA GLY A 410 -0.05 6.33 29.93
C GLY A 410 -1.47 5.77 29.97
N THR A 411 -2.44 6.39 29.29
CA THR A 411 -3.83 5.90 29.21
C THR A 411 -4.11 5.28 27.84
N ASP A 412 -4.59 4.04 27.80
CA ASP A 412 -5.06 3.40 26.56
C ASP A 412 -6.55 3.74 26.27
N PRO A 413 -7.02 3.66 25.01
CA PRO A 413 -8.41 3.98 24.69
C PRO A 413 -9.42 3.12 25.44
N ALA A 414 -9.13 1.84 25.67
CA ALA A 414 -10.01 0.96 26.43
C ALA A 414 -10.16 1.38 27.89
N GLU A 415 -9.11 1.89 28.52
CA GLU A 415 -9.09 2.43 29.87
C GLU A 415 -9.87 3.73 29.93
N MET A 416 -9.60 4.66 29.02
CA MET A 416 -10.30 5.93 28.94
C MET A 416 -11.80 5.75 28.71
N ALA A 417 -12.19 4.80 27.85
CA ALA A 417 -13.60 4.45 27.63
C ALA A 417 -14.33 3.99 28.91
N ARG A 418 -13.60 3.45 29.91
CA ARG A 418 -14.18 3.05 31.20
C ARG A 418 -14.16 4.17 32.23
N THR A 419 -13.08 4.95 32.28
CA THR A 419 -12.87 5.96 33.32
C THR A 419 -13.48 7.31 32.96
N ASP A 420 -13.38 7.73 31.71
CA ASP A 420 -13.88 9.00 31.19
C ASP A 420 -14.28 8.89 29.70
N PRO A 421 -15.45 8.29 29.41
CA PRO A 421 -15.91 8.07 28.04
C PRO A 421 -16.19 9.38 27.28
N ASP A 422 -16.61 10.43 27.98
CA ASP A 422 -16.89 11.73 27.36
C ASP A 422 -15.60 12.43 26.91
N ALA A 423 -14.55 12.37 27.72
CA ALA A 423 -13.25 12.87 27.30
C ALA A 423 -12.67 12.08 26.12
N LEU A 424 -12.88 10.76 26.03
CA LEU A 424 -12.47 9.98 24.86
C LEU A 424 -13.25 10.39 23.60
N ARG A 425 -14.57 10.60 23.70
CA ARG A 425 -15.38 11.12 22.58
C ARG A 425 -14.90 12.49 22.11
N ALA A 426 -14.62 13.38 23.06
CA ALA A 426 -14.08 14.70 22.77
C ALA A 426 -12.69 14.60 22.10
N ALA A 427 -11.80 13.75 22.60
CA ALA A 427 -10.46 13.56 22.03
C ALA A 427 -10.49 13.06 20.57
N VAL A 428 -11.47 12.22 20.22
CA VAL A 428 -11.70 11.77 18.85
C VAL A 428 -12.33 12.88 17.99
N ALA A 429 -13.33 13.60 18.51
CA ALA A 429 -13.97 14.70 17.78
C ALA A 429 -12.99 15.84 17.49
N ASP A 430 -12.16 16.19 18.47
CA ASP A 430 -11.13 17.23 18.40
C ASP A 430 -9.78 16.69 17.92
N ALA A 431 -9.77 15.51 17.27
CA ALA A 431 -8.56 14.89 16.76
C ALA A 431 -7.77 15.86 15.87
N ARG A 432 -6.48 15.91 16.12
CA ARG A 432 -5.56 16.93 15.57
C ARG A 432 -4.85 16.37 14.35
N PRO A 433 -4.59 17.16 13.30
CA PRO A 433 -3.76 16.72 12.18
C PRO A 433 -2.43 16.15 12.70
N PHE A 434 -1.94 15.08 12.07
CA PHE A 434 -0.77 14.33 12.56
C PHE A 434 0.45 15.23 12.85
N LEU A 435 0.74 16.18 11.97
CA LEU A 435 1.82 17.15 12.18
C LEU A 435 1.57 18.09 13.37
N ALA A 436 0.35 18.60 13.52
CA ALA A 436 -0.03 19.47 14.65
C ALA A 436 0.18 18.74 15.97
N PHE A 437 -0.29 17.48 16.06
CA PHE A 437 -0.14 16.66 17.27
C PHE A 437 1.32 16.50 17.67
N ARG A 438 2.19 16.12 16.72
CA ARG A 438 3.63 15.95 17.00
C ARG A 438 4.30 17.25 17.39
N LEU A 439 3.93 18.35 16.74
CA LEU A 439 4.44 19.68 17.07
C LEU A 439 4.01 20.12 18.48
N ASP A 440 2.75 19.91 18.84
CA ASP A 440 2.20 20.27 20.14
C ASP A 440 2.93 19.53 21.27
N ARG A 441 3.25 18.25 21.08
CA ARG A 441 4.01 17.44 22.05
C ARG A 441 5.43 17.99 22.25
N VAL A 442 6.16 18.27 21.17
CA VAL A 442 7.51 18.86 21.26
C VAL A 442 7.51 20.20 22.00
N LEU A 443 6.51 21.04 21.76
CA LEU A 443 6.41 22.35 22.39
C LEU A 443 5.88 22.29 23.82
N ALA A 444 5.10 21.26 24.19
CA ALA A 444 4.62 21.05 25.55
C ALA A 444 5.73 20.57 26.50
N ASP A 445 6.68 19.78 25.99
CA ASP A 445 7.82 19.26 26.77
C ASP A 445 8.90 20.33 27.04
N ALA A 446 8.81 21.51 26.40
CA ALA A 446 9.83 22.54 26.46
C ALA A 446 9.51 23.69 27.44
N ASP A 447 10.53 24.22 28.11
CA ASP A 447 10.39 25.43 28.93
C ASP A 447 10.44 26.70 28.07
N LEU A 448 9.28 27.26 27.74
CA LEU A 448 9.16 28.48 26.94
C LEU A 448 9.27 29.79 27.76
N ARG A 449 9.59 29.72 29.06
CA ARG A 449 9.66 30.93 29.92
C ARG A 449 10.96 31.72 29.70
N ASN A 450 12.07 31.02 29.44
CA ASN A 450 13.38 31.61 29.18
C ASN A 450 13.75 31.59 27.69
N VAL A 451 14.76 32.38 27.30
CA VAL A 451 15.14 32.57 25.90
C VAL A 451 15.85 31.34 25.31
N GLU A 452 16.65 30.65 26.10
CA GLU A 452 17.37 29.43 25.72
C GLU A 452 16.40 28.28 25.47
N GLY A 453 15.38 28.15 26.30
CA GLY A 453 14.32 27.16 26.19
C GLY A 453 13.44 27.41 24.95
N ARG A 454 13.08 28.66 24.67
CA ARG A 454 12.39 29.03 23.42
C ARG A 454 13.20 28.69 22.18
N ALA A 455 14.52 28.97 22.19
CA ALA A 455 15.40 28.66 21.08
C ALA A 455 15.49 27.15 20.84
N ARG A 456 15.72 26.35 21.90
CA ARG A 456 15.76 24.88 21.80
C ARG A 456 14.42 24.30 21.34
N ALA A 457 13.32 24.81 21.85
CA ALA A 457 11.97 24.38 21.46
C ALA A 457 11.70 24.66 19.98
N ALA A 458 12.08 25.84 19.49
CA ALA A 458 11.92 26.20 18.08
C ALA A 458 12.75 25.30 17.16
N GLU A 459 14.01 25.00 17.49
CA GLU A 459 14.84 24.06 16.71
C GLU A 459 14.23 22.66 16.65
N ALA A 460 13.81 22.12 17.79
CA ALA A 460 13.16 20.81 17.86
C ALA A 460 11.83 20.80 17.06
N ALA A 461 11.02 21.85 17.20
CA ALA A 461 9.78 22.02 16.45
C ALA A 461 10.02 22.08 14.93
N LEU A 462 11.02 22.84 14.48
CA LEU A 462 11.35 22.96 13.06
C LEU A 462 11.82 21.63 12.47
N THR A 463 12.48 20.77 13.25
CA THR A 463 12.86 19.43 12.81
C THR A 463 11.62 18.59 12.47
N VAL A 464 10.55 18.69 13.26
CA VAL A 464 9.26 18.02 12.99
C VAL A 464 8.55 18.65 11.78
N VAL A 465 8.51 19.98 11.69
CA VAL A 465 7.89 20.69 10.55
C VAL A 465 8.60 20.35 9.24
N ALA A 466 9.92 20.16 9.24
CA ALA A 466 10.71 19.84 8.05
C ALA A 466 10.29 18.54 7.36
N GLU A 467 9.67 17.60 8.09
CA GLU A 467 9.25 16.28 7.59
C GLU A 467 8.04 16.37 6.66
N HIS A 468 7.23 17.43 6.78
CA HIS A 468 6.02 17.54 5.97
C HIS A 468 6.35 17.84 4.51
N PRO A 469 5.69 17.18 3.54
CA PRO A 469 5.94 17.36 2.10
C PRO A 469 5.60 18.75 1.58
N SER A 470 4.48 19.33 2.03
CA SER A 470 3.91 20.55 1.46
C SER A 470 4.54 21.80 2.06
N ASP A 471 5.10 22.63 1.19
CA ASP A 471 5.75 23.90 1.52
C ASP A 471 4.77 24.89 2.16
N LEU A 472 3.54 24.95 1.64
CA LEU A 472 2.48 25.82 2.16
C LEU A 472 2.08 25.41 3.58
N VAL A 473 1.92 24.12 3.83
CA VAL A 473 1.60 23.60 5.17
C VAL A 473 2.73 23.92 6.14
N ARG A 474 3.99 23.70 5.74
CA ARG A 474 5.14 24.01 6.58
C ARG A 474 5.21 25.49 6.97
N ASP A 475 4.98 26.41 6.02
CA ASP A 475 5.00 27.85 6.32
C ASP A 475 3.94 28.24 7.37
N GLN A 476 2.73 27.67 7.30
CA GLN A 476 1.70 27.90 8.32
C GLN A 476 2.14 27.43 9.71
N TYR A 477 2.78 26.26 9.80
CA TYR A 477 3.33 25.79 11.08
C TYR A 477 4.53 26.60 11.55
N VAL A 478 5.36 27.13 10.65
CA VAL A 478 6.43 28.09 11.01
C VAL A 478 5.85 29.32 11.69
N MET A 479 4.72 29.86 11.19
CA MET A 479 4.04 30.99 11.82
C MET A 479 3.53 30.64 13.23
N SER A 480 3.01 29.43 13.43
CA SER A 480 2.59 28.94 14.76
C SER A 480 3.77 28.82 15.72
N VAL A 481 4.89 28.23 15.28
CA VAL A 481 6.13 28.11 16.07
C VAL A 481 6.70 29.48 16.41
N ALA A 482 6.72 30.41 15.45
CA ALA A 482 7.17 31.79 15.64
C ALA A 482 6.40 32.47 16.77
N GLY A 483 5.07 32.34 16.78
CA GLY A 483 4.21 32.90 17.81
C GLY A 483 4.47 32.30 19.20
N ARG A 484 4.54 30.96 19.30
CA ARG A 484 4.72 30.25 20.58
C ARG A 484 6.12 30.46 21.18
N CYS A 485 7.15 30.41 20.34
CA CYS A 485 8.54 30.59 20.78
C CYS A 485 8.99 32.06 20.79
N ARG A 486 8.15 32.99 20.30
CA ARG A 486 8.45 34.44 20.19
C ARG A 486 9.74 34.73 19.41
N ILE A 487 9.90 34.04 18.28
CA ILE A 487 11.03 34.21 17.36
C ILE A 487 10.49 34.74 16.03
N GLY A 488 11.21 35.66 15.39
CA GLY A 488 10.80 36.21 14.10
C GLY A 488 10.66 35.12 13.04
N PRO A 489 9.55 35.11 12.26
CA PRO A 489 9.24 34.03 11.33
C PRO A 489 10.30 33.89 10.22
N ASP A 490 10.89 34.99 9.75
CA ASP A 490 11.90 34.95 8.68
C ASP A 490 13.17 34.20 9.11
N ARG A 491 13.55 34.31 10.38
CA ARG A 491 14.68 33.55 10.94
C ARG A 491 14.36 32.05 10.97
N LEU A 492 13.14 31.68 11.35
CA LEU A 492 12.69 30.29 11.38
C LEU A 492 12.57 29.70 9.96
N ARG A 493 12.11 30.49 8.98
CA ARG A 493 12.09 30.09 7.56
C ARG A 493 13.49 29.76 7.04
N ALA A 494 14.46 30.64 7.30
CA ALA A 494 15.85 30.41 6.91
C ALA A 494 16.40 29.10 7.52
N ARG A 495 16.15 28.88 8.81
CA ARG A 495 16.57 27.65 9.51
C ARG A 495 15.86 26.40 8.97
N LEU A 496 14.56 26.48 8.68
CA LEU A 496 13.81 25.38 8.08
C LEU A 496 14.38 24.97 6.71
N HIS A 497 14.77 25.95 5.88
CA HIS A 497 15.42 25.68 4.59
C HIS A 497 16.77 24.97 4.77
N GLU A 498 17.56 25.33 5.78
CA GLU A 498 18.80 24.62 6.12
C GLU A 498 18.53 23.18 6.54
N LEU A 499 17.63 22.95 7.50
CA LEU A 499 17.26 21.62 7.99
C LEU A 499 16.79 20.69 6.85
N ARG A 500 16.01 21.22 5.89
CA ARG A 500 15.59 20.43 4.72
C ARG A 500 16.75 20.07 3.80
N ARG A 501 17.71 20.98 3.60
CA ARG A 501 18.93 20.68 2.83
C ARG A 501 19.79 19.63 3.54
N GLU A 502 19.95 19.74 4.85
CA GLU A 502 20.66 18.76 5.67
C GLU A 502 19.98 17.39 5.59
N ARG A 503 18.65 17.32 5.70
CA ARG A 503 17.88 16.08 5.60
C ARG A 503 17.95 15.46 4.20
N ALA A 504 17.89 16.27 3.14
CA ALA A 504 18.08 15.80 1.77
C ALA A 504 19.49 15.21 1.56
N ARG A 505 20.54 15.87 2.08
CA ARG A 505 21.91 15.35 2.05
C ARG A 505 22.07 14.07 2.87
N ALA A 506 21.48 14.01 4.06
CA ALA A 506 21.52 12.84 4.93
C ALA A 506 20.83 11.64 4.27
N ALA A 507 19.68 11.82 3.63
CA ALA A 507 18.99 10.77 2.89
C ALA A 507 19.86 10.17 1.77
N THR A 508 20.59 11.01 1.03
CA THR A 508 21.55 10.59 -0.01
C THR A 508 22.73 9.80 0.59
N VAL A 509 23.20 10.14 1.79
CA VAL A 509 24.30 9.45 2.48
C VAL A 509 23.85 8.13 3.13
N THR A 510 22.67 8.08 3.74
CA THR A 510 22.13 6.85 4.35
C THR A 510 21.71 5.79 3.35
N GLY A 511 21.30 6.20 2.13
CA GLY A 511 21.09 5.27 1.00
C GLY A 511 22.36 4.50 0.60
N ARG A 512 23.54 4.98 1.01
CA ARG A 512 24.85 4.36 0.77
C ARG A 512 25.37 3.51 1.95
N ARG A 513 24.69 3.48 3.11
CA ARG A 513 25.16 2.78 4.34
C ARG A 513 24.14 1.89 5.07
N GLY A 514 22.92 1.69 4.57
CA GLY A 514 21.86 0.95 5.29
C GLY A 514 21.50 -0.44 4.75
N ARG A 515 22.30 -1.47 5.04
CA ARG A 515 21.81 -2.86 5.17
C ARG A 515 21.87 -3.19 6.67
N PRO A 516 20.79 -3.56 7.37
CA PRO A 516 20.84 -3.70 8.82
C PRO A 516 21.66 -4.93 9.23
N ALA A 517 22.60 -4.74 10.16
CA ALA A 517 23.20 -5.80 10.94
C ALA A 517 22.12 -6.42 11.84
N GLY A 518 22.06 -7.75 11.84
CA GLY A 518 21.10 -8.53 12.61
C GLY A 518 21.24 -8.32 14.12
N SER A 519 20.10 -8.38 14.79
CA SER A 519 19.92 -8.37 16.24
C SER A 519 20.78 -9.42 16.96
N GLU A 520 21.68 -8.98 17.82
CA GLU A 520 22.30 -9.82 18.86
C GLU A 520 21.29 -10.07 19.99
N GLN A 521 20.84 -11.31 20.09
CA GLN A 521 20.20 -11.84 21.29
C GLN A 521 21.27 -12.07 22.36
N THR A 522 21.15 -11.35 23.47
CA THR A 522 21.81 -11.69 24.73
C THR A 522 21.09 -12.91 25.32
N ALA A 523 21.73 -14.08 25.26
CA ALA A 523 21.34 -15.28 26.00
C ALA A 523 22.48 -15.68 26.95
N ALA A 524 22.06 -16.04 28.16
CA ALA A 524 22.87 -16.25 29.34
C ALA A 524 23.84 -17.45 29.25
N ARG A 525 24.92 -17.34 30.03
CA ARG A 525 25.94 -18.36 30.30
C ARG A 525 25.32 -19.68 30.77
N GLY A 526 25.76 -20.78 30.16
CA GLY A 526 25.61 -22.15 30.65
C GLY A 526 26.73 -23.01 30.10
N VAL A 527 27.45 -23.69 30.99
CA VAL A 527 28.66 -24.50 30.80
C VAL A 527 28.33 -25.85 30.12
N GLY A 528 29.23 -26.38 29.28
CA GLY A 528 29.19 -27.80 28.89
C GLY A 528 30.00 -28.17 27.64
N GLU A 529 30.98 -29.05 27.85
CA GLU A 529 31.98 -29.62 26.94
C GLU A 529 31.43 -30.39 25.71
N GLY A 530 32.29 -30.60 24.69
CA GLY A 530 32.22 -31.84 23.88
C GLY A 530 32.52 -31.74 22.38
N ALA A 531 33.75 -32.15 22.03
CA ALA A 531 34.34 -32.49 20.74
C ALA A 531 33.47 -33.04 19.57
N GLY A 532 33.95 -32.83 18.34
CA GLY A 532 33.65 -33.68 17.19
C GLY A 532 33.92 -33.03 15.83
N ASP A 533 35.10 -33.30 15.25
CA ASP A 533 35.50 -32.98 13.88
C ASP A 533 34.51 -33.51 12.82
N ASP A 534 34.33 -32.76 11.72
CA ASP A 534 34.57 -33.31 10.39
C ASP A 534 34.64 -32.23 9.30
N ALA A 535 35.66 -32.39 8.47
CA ALA A 535 36.12 -31.45 7.46
C ALA A 535 35.29 -31.49 6.17
N GLY A 536 35.09 -30.31 5.56
CA GLY A 536 34.50 -30.14 4.24
C GLY A 536 34.68 -28.71 3.73
N GLY A 537 35.92 -28.33 3.41
CA GLY A 537 36.26 -27.01 2.89
C GLY A 537 35.79 -26.81 1.45
N VAL A 538 35.03 -25.74 1.21
CA VAL A 538 34.88 -25.10 -0.10
C VAL A 538 35.07 -23.59 0.07
N LEU A 539 35.79 -23.02 -0.88
CA LEU A 539 36.48 -21.74 -0.88
C LEU A 539 35.56 -20.53 -0.61
N ARG A 540 36.06 -19.61 0.22
CA ARG A 540 35.47 -18.29 0.49
C ARG A 540 35.52 -17.42 -0.78
N GLY A 541 34.35 -17.04 -1.31
CA GLY A 541 34.21 -15.98 -2.31
C GLY A 541 34.18 -14.59 -1.65
N SER A 542 34.91 -13.65 -2.25
CA SER A 542 35.03 -12.23 -1.85
C SER A 542 33.69 -11.48 -1.72
N PRO A 543 33.63 -10.43 -0.88
CA PRO A 543 32.49 -9.54 -0.79
C PRO A 543 32.68 -8.33 -1.71
N ASP A 544 32.26 -8.42 -2.96
CA ASP A 544 31.83 -7.24 -3.73
C ASP A 544 31.04 -7.69 -4.96
N ARG A 545 29.71 -7.63 -4.86
CA ARG A 545 28.84 -7.60 -6.04
C ARG A 545 27.65 -6.70 -5.73
N PRO A 546 27.44 -5.60 -6.48
CA PRO A 546 26.23 -4.82 -6.36
C PRO A 546 25.02 -5.71 -6.64
N THR A 547 24.04 -5.68 -5.74
CA THR A 547 22.76 -6.37 -5.91
C THR A 547 21.96 -5.64 -6.98
N THR A 548 21.80 -6.26 -8.14
CA THR A 548 21.00 -5.72 -9.26
C THR A 548 19.51 -5.67 -8.86
N ASP A 549 18.94 -4.47 -8.85
CA ASP A 549 17.49 -4.27 -8.69
C ASP A 549 16.75 -4.91 -9.89
N PRO A 550 15.92 -5.95 -9.68
CA PRO A 550 15.25 -6.67 -10.75
C PRO A 550 14.15 -5.83 -11.46
N ARG A 551 13.82 -4.62 -10.99
CA ARG A 551 12.85 -3.70 -11.61
C ARG A 551 13.43 -2.31 -11.94
N GLY A 552 14.75 -2.16 -11.89
CA GLY A 552 15.42 -0.89 -12.20
C GLY A 552 15.39 -0.55 -13.71
N PRO A 553 15.55 0.73 -14.09
CA PRO A 553 15.49 1.17 -15.50
C PRO A 553 16.53 0.48 -16.39
N ALA A 554 17.70 0.11 -15.86
CA ALA A 554 18.72 -0.64 -16.58
C ALA A 554 18.29 -2.10 -16.89
N MET A 555 17.57 -2.75 -15.97
CA MET A 555 17.03 -4.10 -16.19
C MET A 555 15.90 -4.07 -17.23
N GLU A 556 15.01 -3.09 -17.15
CA GLU A 556 13.97 -2.87 -18.16
C GLU A 556 14.55 -2.53 -19.53
N ALA A 557 15.64 -1.75 -19.59
CA ALA A 557 16.33 -1.44 -20.83
C ALA A 557 16.95 -2.69 -21.47
N LEU A 558 17.51 -3.61 -20.67
CA LEU A 558 17.99 -4.91 -21.17
C LEU A 558 16.83 -5.79 -21.66
N ARG A 559 15.68 -5.80 -20.97
CA ARG A 559 14.47 -6.51 -21.44
C ARG A 559 13.99 -5.96 -22.78
N LEU A 560 13.91 -4.63 -22.92
CA LEU A 560 13.59 -3.98 -24.18
C LEU A 560 14.62 -4.32 -25.27
N ALA A 561 15.91 -4.30 -24.94
CA ALA A 561 16.97 -4.64 -25.89
C ALA A 561 16.93 -6.10 -26.38
N VAL A 562 16.35 -7.01 -25.59
CA VAL A 562 16.18 -8.42 -25.96
C VAL A 562 14.89 -8.67 -26.71
N HIS A 563 13.76 -8.13 -26.24
CA HIS A 563 12.42 -8.45 -26.76
C HIS A 563 11.94 -7.49 -27.84
N ARG A 564 12.38 -6.23 -27.83
CA ARG A 564 11.95 -5.14 -28.73
C ARG A 564 13.15 -4.26 -29.15
N PRO A 565 14.23 -4.85 -29.70
CA PRO A 565 15.48 -4.14 -29.97
C PRO A 565 15.31 -2.92 -30.89
N GLU A 566 14.40 -2.98 -31.85
CA GLU A 566 14.11 -1.90 -32.80
C GLU A 566 13.62 -0.60 -32.15
N GLU A 567 13.01 -0.66 -30.96
CA GLU A 567 12.50 0.53 -30.26
C GLU A 567 13.63 1.31 -29.55
N VAL A 568 14.76 0.65 -29.27
CA VAL A 568 15.82 1.15 -28.38
C VAL A 568 17.22 1.13 -28.99
N ALA A 569 17.42 0.47 -30.14
CA ALA A 569 18.72 0.26 -30.81
C ALA A 569 19.56 1.54 -30.99
N ASP A 570 18.91 2.66 -31.27
CA ASP A 570 19.57 3.93 -31.58
C ASP A 570 19.70 4.85 -30.36
N ARG A 571 19.25 4.38 -29.18
CA ARG A 571 18.98 5.20 -28.00
C ARG A 571 19.62 4.68 -26.72
N LEU A 572 20.07 3.42 -26.69
CA LEU A 572 20.85 2.87 -25.58
C LEU A 572 22.33 2.85 -25.94
N GLU A 573 23.16 3.18 -24.95
CA GLU A 573 24.61 3.18 -25.05
C GLU A 573 25.17 2.48 -23.81
N ALA A 574 26.31 1.79 -23.94
CA ALA A 574 26.92 1.04 -22.83
C ALA A 574 27.25 1.94 -21.63
N ALA A 575 27.57 3.21 -21.89
CA ALA A 575 27.82 4.25 -20.88
C ALA A 575 26.64 4.49 -19.92
N LEU A 576 25.42 4.14 -20.31
CA LEU A 576 24.22 4.31 -19.49
C LEU A 576 24.08 3.27 -18.38
N PHE A 577 24.80 2.15 -18.47
CA PHE A 577 24.75 1.07 -17.50
C PHE A 577 25.86 1.24 -16.46
N SER A 578 25.51 1.61 -15.23
CA SER A 578 26.47 1.78 -14.13
C SER A 578 26.98 0.46 -13.55
N ASP A 579 26.18 -0.61 -13.66
CA ASP A 579 26.55 -1.94 -13.19
C ASP A 579 27.41 -2.67 -14.25
N PRO A 580 28.62 -3.18 -13.90
CA PRO A 580 29.50 -3.83 -14.86
C PRO A 580 28.92 -5.06 -15.54
N VAL A 581 28.07 -5.84 -14.85
CA VAL A 581 27.45 -7.05 -15.42
C VAL A 581 26.35 -6.67 -16.39
N GLN A 582 25.56 -5.64 -16.09
CA GLN A 582 24.53 -5.11 -17.01
C GLN A 582 25.16 -4.47 -18.25
N ARG A 583 26.27 -3.72 -18.06
CA ARG A 583 27.03 -3.14 -19.17
C ARG A 583 27.59 -4.23 -20.07
N ALA A 584 28.27 -5.22 -19.51
CA ALA A 584 28.80 -6.35 -20.28
C ALA A 584 27.69 -7.12 -21.02
N ALA A 585 26.54 -7.34 -20.40
CA ALA A 585 25.39 -7.95 -21.05
C ALA A 585 24.87 -7.13 -22.24
N PHE A 586 24.78 -5.80 -22.10
CA PHE A 586 24.40 -4.91 -23.19
C PHE A 586 25.44 -4.88 -24.31
N GLU A 587 26.74 -4.84 -24.00
CA GLU A 587 27.83 -4.88 -24.98
C GLU A 587 27.83 -6.19 -25.78
N SER A 588 27.57 -7.34 -25.13
CA SER A 588 27.39 -8.62 -25.80
C SER A 588 26.17 -8.64 -26.73
N LEU A 589 25.05 -8.01 -26.33
CA LEU A 589 23.88 -7.84 -27.20
C LEU A 589 24.18 -6.95 -28.40
N ALA A 590 24.87 -5.82 -28.18
CA ALA A 590 25.17 -4.84 -29.21
C ALA A 590 26.20 -5.34 -30.25
N SER A 591 27.09 -6.24 -29.84
CA SER A 591 28.14 -6.83 -30.71
C SER A 591 27.71 -8.11 -31.43
N SER A 592 26.57 -8.69 -31.08
CA SER A 592 26.09 -9.97 -31.65
C SER A 592 25.00 -9.81 -32.69
N THR A 593 24.79 -10.86 -33.50
CA THR A 593 23.71 -10.92 -34.52
C THR A 593 22.47 -11.67 -34.03
N THR A 594 22.61 -12.47 -32.97
CA THR A 594 21.50 -13.19 -32.33
C THR A 594 21.66 -13.17 -30.82
N LEU A 595 20.54 -13.30 -30.08
CA LEU A 595 20.57 -13.43 -28.62
C LEU A 595 21.40 -14.66 -28.17
N HIS A 596 21.33 -15.75 -28.92
CA HIS A 596 22.11 -16.96 -28.63
C HIS A 596 23.61 -16.72 -28.74
N GLU A 597 24.04 -15.98 -29.77
CA GLU A 597 25.43 -15.55 -29.93
C GLU A 597 25.86 -14.63 -28.78
N ALA A 598 25.01 -13.68 -28.39
CA ALA A 598 25.26 -12.78 -27.26
C ALA A 598 25.46 -13.54 -25.94
N ILE A 599 24.62 -14.54 -25.64
CA ILE A 599 24.76 -15.38 -24.44
C ILE A 599 26.06 -16.20 -24.49
N THR A 600 26.43 -16.71 -25.67
CA THR A 600 27.61 -17.57 -25.83
C THR A 600 28.92 -16.80 -25.69
N GLN A 601 28.96 -15.55 -26.16
CA GLN A 601 30.15 -14.69 -26.12
C GLN A 601 30.27 -13.88 -24.81
N ALA A 602 29.19 -13.76 -24.04
CA ALA A 602 29.18 -13.03 -22.78
C ALA A 602 29.97 -13.75 -21.67
N GLU A 603 30.54 -12.97 -20.74
CA GLU A 603 31.09 -13.52 -19.50
C GLU A 603 30.00 -14.28 -18.71
N PRO A 604 30.35 -15.29 -17.87
CA PRO A 604 29.36 -16.16 -17.21
C PRO A 604 28.26 -15.42 -16.44
N ALA A 605 28.59 -14.26 -15.85
CA ALA A 605 27.63 -13.44 -15.13
C ALA A 605 26.67 -12.67 -16.04
N ALA A 606 27.16 -12.19 -17.18
CA ALA A 606 26.36 -11.51 -18.20
C ALA A 606 25.51 -12.51 -19.00
N ALA A 607 26.05 -13.69 -19.32
CA ALA A 607 25.31 -14.79 -19.95
C ALA A 607 24.10 -15.21 -19.10
N ALA A 608 24.30 -15.46 -17.79
CA ALA A 608 23.22 -15.81 -16.87
C ALA A 608 22.18 -14.69 -16.69
N LEU A 609 22.58 -13.44 -16.90
CA LEU A 609 21.66 -12.31 -16.88
C LEU A 609 20.83 -12.26 -18.17
N LEU A 610 21.46 -12.43 -19.34
CA LEU A 610 20.77 -12.47 -20.64
C LEU A 610 19.77 -13.62 -20.73
N GLU A 611 20.13 -14.82 -20.26
CA GLU A 611 19.22 -15.97 -20.18
C GLU A 611 17.97 -15.67 -19.34
N ARG A 612 18.14 -14.94 -18.22
CA ARG A 612 17.04 -14.55 -17.35
C ARG A 612 16.14 -13.50 -17.99
N VAL A 613 16.74 -12.51 -18.65
CA VAL A 613 16.02 -11.42 -19.32
C VAL A 613 15.25 -11.95 -20.53
N ALA A 614 15.79 -12.95 -21.23
CA ALA A 614 15.18 -13.60 -22.39
C ALA A 614 13.80 -14.25 -22.12
N VAL A 615 13.49 -14.58 -20.87
CA VAL A 615 12.21 -15.19 -20.46
C VAL A 615 11.31 -14.22 -19.68
N GLN A 616 11.70 -12.95 -19.59
CA GLN A 616 10.96 -11.91 -18.88
C GLN A 616 10.48 -10.84 -19.84
N ASP A 617 9.20 -10.88 -20.19
CA ASP A 617 8.58 -9.85 -21.02
C ASP A 617 8.47 -8.51 -20.28
N THR A 618 8.36 -7.42 -21.05
CA THR A 618 8.12 -6.08 -20.52
C THR A 618 7.12 -5.33 -21.38
N ASP A 619 6.10 -4.75 -20.74
CA ASP A 619 5.12 -3.85 -21.37
C ASP A 619 5.53 -2.37 -21.23
N ALA A 620 6.73 -2.10 -20.70
CA ALA A 620 7.19 -0.74 -20.44
C ALA A 620 7.37 0.06 -21.75
N SER A 621 7.04 1.36 -21.69
CA SER A 621 7.29 2.29 -22.80
C SER A 621 8.80 2.50 -22.99
N ALA A 622 9.30 2.27 -24.21
CA ALA A 622 10.71 2.49 -24.54
C ALA A 622 11.17 3.94 -24.28
N ASP A 623 10.32 4.92 -24.57
CA ASP A 623 10.61 6.34 -24.31
C ASP A 623 10.85 6.61 -22.83
N GLU A 624 9.97 6.07 -21.98
CA GLU A 624 10.04 6.27 -20.55
C GLU A 624 11.24 5.54 -19.93
N ILE A 625 11.55 4.32 -20.40
CA ILE A 625 12.70 3.57 -19.91
C ILE A 625 14.03 4.23 -20.33
N VAL A 626 14.16 4.66 -21.58
CA VAL A 626 15.36 5.37 -22.05
C VAL A 626 15.55 6.66 -21.23
N ARG A 627 14.49 7.45 -21.04
CA ARG A 627 14.53 8.69 -20.23
C ARG A 627 15.01 8.41 -18.80
N ARG A 628 14.41 7.42 -18.14
CA ARG A 628 14.76 7.03 -16.76
C ARG A 628 16.17 6.46 -16.66
N LEU A 629 16.65 5.76 -17.68
CA LEU A 629 18.00 5.22 -17.72
C LEU A 629 19.04 6.34 -17.87
N VAL A 630 18.80 7.30 -18.77
CA VAL A 630 19.67 8.49 -18.93
C VAL A 630 19.70 9.32 -17.65
N GLU A 631 18.55 9.50 -16.99
CA GLU A 631 18.49 10.15 -15.68
C GLU A 631 19.32 9.40 -14.62
N ALA A 632 19.18 8.08 -14.55
CA ALA A 632 19.94 7.25 -13.61
C ALA A 632 21.46 7.34 -13.86
N ALA A 633 21.89 7.34 -15.12
CA ALA A 633 23.29 7.51 -15.50
C ALA A 633 23.81 8.93 -15.15
N ALA A 634 23.01 9.98 -15.35
CA ALA A 634 23.36 11.34 -14.95
C ALA A 634 23.49 11.50 -13.43
N VAL A 635 22.57 10.90 -12.67
CA VAL A 635 22.66 10.87 -11.19
C VAL A 635 23.92 10.13 -10.74
N HIS A 636 24.26 9.02 -11.40
CA HIS A 636 25.50 8.30 -11.12
C HIS A 636 26.74 9.17 -11.42
N ALA A 637 26.77 9.89 -12.54
CA ALA A 637 27.88 10.78 -12.90
C ALA A 637 28.06 11.92 -11.87
N VAL A 638 26.97 12.50 -11.36
CA VAL A 638 27.03 13.47 -10.25
C VAL A 638 27.66 12.85 -9.00
N ALA A 639 27.26 11.62 -8.65
CA ALA A 639 27.82 10.93 -7.49
C ALA A 639 29.32 10.60 -7.66
N VAL A 640 29.76 10.29 -8.89
CA VAL A 640 31.18 10.10 -9.22
C VAL A 640 31.95 11.41 -9.04
N LEU A 641 31.45 12.51 -9.61
CA LEU A 641 32.05 13.85 -9.47
C LEU A 641 32.15 14.32 -8.01
N GLU A 642 31.13 14.06 -7.19
CA GLU A 642 31.14 14.39 -5.76
C GLU A 642 32.14 13.55 -4.95
N SER A 643 32.55 12.40 -5.49
CA SER A 643 33.43 11.45 -4.82
C SER A 643 34.88 11.47 -5.32
N ASP A 644 35.23 12.32 -6.30
CA ASP A 644 36.56 12.39 -6.87
C ASP A 644 37.59 12.94 -5.86
N PRO A 645 38.53 12.11 -5.36
CA PRO A 645 39.53 12.54 -4.38
C PRO A 645 40.62 13.44 -5.00
N ARG A 646 40.65 13.61 -6.33
CA ARG A 646 41.63 14.44 -7.05
C ARG A 646 41.18 15.90 -7.20
N LEU A 647 40.05 16.28 -6.59
CA LEU A 647 39.57 17.67 -6.55
C LEU A 647 40.57 18.55 -5.78
N ASN A 648 41.37 19.31 -6.53
CA ASN A 648 42.23 20.35 -6.02
C ASN A 648 41.62 21.74 -6.25
N ASP A 649 42.13 22.76 -5.56
CA ASP A 649 41.61 24.15 -5.64
C ASP A 649 41.55 24.72 -7.06
N ALA A 650 42.39 24.20 -7.99
CA ALA A 650 42.43 24.66 -9.38
C ALA A 650 41.28 24.11 -10.25
N ARG A 651 40.80 22.88 -10.00
CA ARG A 651 39.71 22.24 -10.76
C ARG A 651 38.32 22.47 -10.15
N PHE A 652 38.26 22.94 -8.91
CA PHE A 652 37.00 23.15 -8.19
C PHE A 652 35.96 24.02 -8.93
N PRO A 653 36.31 25.16 -9.57
CA PRO A 653 35.33 26.00 -10.28
C PRO A 653 34.73 25.31 -11.52
N GLU A 654 35.50 24.46 -12.18
CA GLU A 654 35.07 23.71 -13.36
C GLU A 654 34.10 22.60 -12.95
N VAL A 655 34.47 21.81 -11.93
CA VAL A 655 33.61 20.73 -11.41
C VAL A 655 32.32 21.27 -10.80
N ALA A 656 32.35 22.42 -10.10
CA ALA A 656 31.15 23.05 -9.57
C ALA A 656 30.17 23.50 -10.67
N ARG A 657 30.67 24.00 -11.81
CA ARG A 657 29.85 24.36 -12.97
C ARG A 657 29.22 23.12 -13.61
N LEU A 658 30.00 22.06 -13.77
CA LEU A 658 29.55 20.81 -14.33
C LEU A 658 28.49 20.12 -13.46
N HIS A 659 28.72 20.08 -12.15
CA HIS A 659 27.76 19.59 -11.15
C HIS A 659 26.43 20.35 -11.23
N THR A 660 26.50 21.68 -11.26
CA THR A 660 25.32 22.54 -11.39
C THR A 660 24.56 22.26 -12.69
N TRP A 661 25.28 22.13 -13.81
CA TRP A 661 24.70 21.81 -15.11
C TRP A 661 24.00 20.44 -15.13
N LEU A 662 24.63 19.40 -14.57
CA LEU A 662 24.03 18.07 -14.45
C LEU A 662 22.78 18.07 -13.58
N CYS A 663 22.83 18.71 -12.41
CA CYS A 663 21.66 18.82 -11.55
C CYS A 663 20.50 19.55 -12.25
N HIS A 664 20.79 20.60 -13.02
CA HIS A 664 19.77 21.31 -13.80
C HIS A 664 19.18 20.41 -14.89
N LYS A 665 20.02 19.71 -15.66
CA LYS A 665 19.56 18.80 -16.72
C LYS A 665 18.77 17.60 -16.19
N ILE A 666 19.11 17.08 -15.00
CA ILE A 666 18.33 16.04 -14.30
C ILE A 666 16.96 16.58 -13.85
N GLN A 667 16.88 17.87 -13.46
CA GLN A 667 15.58 18.48 -13.14
C GLN A 667 14.74 18.68 -14.40
N GLU A 668 15.33 19.16 -15.49
CA GLU A 668 14.64 19.29 -16.79
C GLU A 668 14.19 17.93 -17.36
N SER A 669 14.94 16.84 -17.12
CA SER A 669 14.57 15.49 -17.60
C SER A 669 13.32 14.92 -16.92
N ARG A 670 12.89 15.52 -15.81
CA ARG A 670 11.68 15.14 -15.04
C ARG A 670 10.44 15.91 -15.45
N GLU A 671 10.60 17.04 -16.14
CA GLU A 671 9.49 17.88 -16.58
C GLU A 671 9.08 17.49 -18.00
N PRO A 672 7.81 17.09 -18.26
CA PRO A 672 7.40 16.57 -19.57
C PRO A 672 7.68 17.51 -20.74
N SER A 673 7.61 18.83 -20.53
CA SER A 673 7.83 19.83 -21.59
C SER A 673 9.30 20.00 -21.98
N THR A 674 10.25 19.66 -21.11
CA THR A 674 11.70 19.84 -21.34
C THR A 674 12.47 18.51 -21.33
N ALA A 675 11.81 17.39 -21.03
CA ALA A 675 12.44 16.09 -20.89
C ALA A 675 13.22 15.63 -22.11
N VAL A 676 12.67 15.82 -23.32
CA VAL A 676 13.31 15.40 -24.57
C VAL A 676 14.60 16.19 -24.82
N GLU A 677 14.57 17.51 -24.59
CA GLU A 677 15.74 18.38 -24.77
C GLU A 677 16.82 18.08 -23.72
N ALA A 678 16.41 17.81 -22.48
CA ALA A 678 17.31 17.43 -21.39
C ALA A 678 18.01 16.09 -21.67
N VAL A 679 17.27 15.06 -22.10
CA VAL A 679 17.84 13.76 -22.49
C VAL A 679 18.80 13.89 -23.67
N ASN A 680 18.44 14.67 -24.69
CA ASN A 680 19.29 14.92 -25.85
C ASN A 680 20.58 15.68 -25.48
N GLY A 681 20.56 16.48 -24.42
CA GLY A 681 21.76 17.14 -23.89
C GLY A 681 22.61 16.24 -22.98
N LEU A 682 21.98 15.38 -22.17
CA LEU A 682 22.66 14.49 -21.22
C LEU A 682 23.35 13.32 -21.90
N LEU A 683 22.70 12.68 -22.87
CA LEU A 683 23.20 11.44 -23.47
C LEU A 683 24.58 11.60 -24.15
N PRO A 684 24.83 12.61 -25.01
CA PRO A 684 26.14 12.79 -25.63
C PRO A 684 27.24 13.06 -24.59
N TRP A 685 26.92 13.82 -23.54
CA TRP A 685 27.86 14.13 -22.47
C TRP A 685 28.23 12.87 -21.68
N LEU A 686 27.24 12.05 -21.30
CA LEU A 686 27.47 10.79 -20.58
C LEU A 686 28.34 9.81 -21.36
N VAL A 687 28.13 9.74 -22.69
CA VAL A 687 28.94 8.90 -23.58
C VAL A 687 30.38 9.41 -23.66
N GLU A 688 30.58 10.72 -23.76
CA GLU A 688 31.93 11.30 -23.84
C GLU A 688 32.68 11.15 -22.51
N SER A 689 32.04 11.44 -21.38
CA SER A 689 32.64 11.28 -20.05
C SER A 689 33.04 9.83 -19.76
N ALA A 690 32.22 8.85 -20.18
CA ALA A 690 32.57 7.44 -20.02
C ALA A 690 33.79 7.01 -20.86
N ARG A 691 34.12 7.74 -21.94
CA ARG A 691 35.35 7.50 -22.74
C ARG A 691 36.58 8.14 -22.12
N GLU A 692 36.43 9.25 -21.41
CA GLU A 692 37.54 9.92 -20.72
C GLU A 692 37.96 9.14 -19.44
N ASP A 693 37.03 8.37 -18.86
CA ASP A 693 37.25 7.55 -17.66
C ASP A 693 37.77 6.13 -17.95
N ALA A 694 37.70 5.66 -19.20
CA ALA A 694 38.14 4.33 -19.66
C ALA A 694 39.57 4.36 -20.24
#